data_AF-A0A286RLW2-F1
#
_entry.id   AF-A0A286RLW2-F1
#
_cell.length_a   1.000
_cell.length_b   1.000
_cell.length_c   1.000
_cell.angle_alpha   90.00
_cell.angle_beta   90.00
_cell.angle_gamma   90.00
#
_symmetry.space_group_name_H-M   'P 1'
#
loop_
_entity.id
_entity.type
_entity.pdbx_description
1 polymer ?
#
loop_
_entity_poly.entity_id
_entity_poly.type
_entity_poly.pdbx_seq_one_letter_code
_entity_poly.pdbx_strand_id
1 'polypeptide(L)'
;MSGVSGVPTTRITDLFVRQRLLQQMQADQKDIFELQTQLSTGHRFSVPSADPIASLRVIELQRLLEQKSQVKSNLATTQSYLAASDTALSRVSEIVAEARANALGVLGTTATDAQRAAAAQQIQQAIQQLLDAANQKFRGRYLFAGTATDTRPFTRVGNNLILYQGNEGVLKSYVDTDLLFDNNVPGSAIFGAVSQVVQGSADLRPRLRFDTPLGDLHNGAGIALGSIAISDGTTTAIVDLSSAHTIGDVALLIKHNAANIPLNVEVTATGLKIQLASSTGDLTIRDVGSGTTAKQLGIFREIGVGTSPIVGSDLQPRLRNTTRLSDLLGTPARAVLRFQGSDNDLILEADRNGDALNGVKIRLVDDPLVTVGNELIEYDAVNKELTIRIDETHTKAEDVVAAINDAYSAGVIPFYALLDITDRGEFPGQGLVFPTPPGEWAAVTEGGSGEDFDRNSGLQITNGGRTFVVDFSDAYTIEDVINKLNNPEYGLIAEINNSGRGINIRSRVSGADFAIGENGGKTATQLGVRTLTGSTRLSELNFGRGVHDYQEVGQTAQVIFNPIGANNALILQARVPGAEWNGYKLRFFDTGGPPGSETISFDPVQKEIAIGIVPGSTTAQKIVELFAATPGARDYFDLRLADENGANNGSGLLSIGEVQTSGGSAGGVDFVITRADGVKLEIDIAGAQTLQDIIDRINNHPSNPPRAPGEPPLLTARLAKYGNGIELVDESVGPGVLTVERTKLSTAAIDLGLIPPGAERSTATNAGSRGQVVVNSPGTNNDLIIRTRGSTSEANGYRVIVEDSGGTPASFSFDPTSKTLRFKIQPGVTTASELIQLFQADPVAPQMFEMVLDGQDGNDGSGTVALTDPQNPPTVDGGEGARLTGRDVHPLETEGIFTALVRLHRALIENDVSEAQRAVDLLDQSVLNLNFARAELGAKQQGLDILAQRLEDENLQLQTALSSDYDADLAEVISSLVAKQSAYQAALQATARIFRMTLLDYI
;
A
#
# COMPACT_ATOMS: atom_id res chain seq x y z
N MET A 1 29.53 -83.75 10.92
CA MET A 1 29.82 -85.03 11.61
C MET A 1 29.77 -84.80 13.11
N SER A 2 28.64 -85.11 13.74
CA SER A 2 28.48 -85.01 15.20
C SER A 2 29.04 -86.29 15.85
N GLY A 3 29.99 -86.11 16.76
CA GLY A 3 30.66 -87.19 17.47
C GLY A 3 29.67 -87.99 18.31
N VAL A 4 29.61 -89.29 18.05
CA VAL A 4 29.05 -90.26 18.99
C VAL A 4 29.89 -90.15 20.26
N SER A 5 29.35 -89.45 21.27
CA SER A 5 29.98 -89.32 22.59
C SER A 5 30.10 -90.72 23.19
N GLY A 6 31.33 -91.24 23.23
CA GLY A 6 31.65 -92.54 23.78
C GLY A 6 31.09 -92.69 25.19
N VAL A 7 30.31 -93.75 25.41
CA VAL A 7 29.80 -94.12 26.72
C VAL A 7 30.99 -94.65 27.55
N PRO A 8 31.34 -94.05 28.71
CA PRO A 8 32.43 -94.54 29.53
C PRO A 8 32.10 -95.93 30.11
N THR A 9 33.05 -96.86 30.06
CA THR A 9 32.92 -98.29 30.40
C THR A 9 32.99 -98.61 31.90
N THR A 10 32.55 -97.70 32.77
CA THR A 10 32.42 -97.96 34.22
C THR A 10 30.95 -97.93 34.62
N ARG A 11 30.50 -98.88 35.44
CA ARG A 11 29.11 -99.12 35.89
C ARG A 11 28.32 -97.81 36.04
N ILE A 12 27.62 -97.41 34.98
CA ILE A 12 26.65 -96.33 34.99
C ILE A 12 25.31 -96.98 35.34
N THR A 13 24.57 -96.41 36.27
CA THR A 13 23.22 -96.89 36.58
C THR A 13 22.37 -96.84 35.31
N ASP A 14 21.62 -97.91 35.04
CA ASP A 14 20.66 -98.00 33.93
C ASP A 14 19.74 -96.75 33.87
N LEU A 15 19.42 -96.16 35.04
CA LEU A 15 18.72 -94.89 35.16
C LEU A 15 19.40 -93.71 34.42
N PHE A 16 20.73 -93.57 34.49
CA PHE A 16 21.45 -92.47 33.86
C PHE A 16 21.56 -92.65 32.33
N VAL A 17 21.76 -93.88 31.85
CA VAL A 17 21.75 -94.19 30.40
C VAL A 17 20.36 -93.93 29.81
N ARG A 18 19.30 -94.33 30.53
CA ARG A 18 17.91 -94.03 30.16
C ARG A 18 17.63 -92.53 30.16
N GLN A 19 18.05 -91.79 31.18
CA GLN A 19 17.89 -90.32 31.23
C GLN A 19 18.62 -89.62 30.09
N ARG A 20 19.85 -90.04 29.77
CA ARG A 20 20.63 -89.46 28.66
C ARG A 20 20.02 -89.78 27.29
N LEU A 21 19.52 -91.01 27.09
CA LEU A 21 18.80 -91.39 25.86
C LEU A 21 17.47 -90.63 25.73
N LEU A 22 16.73 -90.46 26.82
CA LEU A 22 15.50 -89.67 26.83
C LEU A 22 15.79 -88.18 26.53
N GLN A 23 16.83 -87.61 27.13
CA GLN A 23 17.28 -86.25 26.82
C GLN A 23 17.70 -86.10 25.36
N GLN A 24 18.42 -87.09 24.81
CA GLN A 24 18.82 -87.11 23.40
C GLN A 24 17.60 -87.24 22.47
N MET A 25 16.64 -88.11 22.80
CA MET A 25 15.40 -88.25 22.03
C MET A 25 14.54 -86.98 22.08
N GLN A 26 14.46 -86.33 23.24
CA GLN A 26 13.79 -85.04 23.38
C GLN A 26 14.50 -83.94 22.57
N ALA A 27 15.85 -83.95 22.53
CA ALA A 27 16.62 -83.06 21.68
C ALA A 27 16.39 -83.33 20.18
N ASP A 28 16.44 -84.59 19.74
CA ASP A 28 16.20 -84.94 18.34
C ASP A 28 14.74 -84.69 17.91
N GLN A 29 13.75 -84.88 18.80
CA GLN A 29 12.36 -84.47 18.54
C GLN A 29 12.23 -82.95 18.34
N LYS A 30 12.93 -82.17 19.16
CA LYS A 30 12.98 -80.72 19.04
C LYS A 30 13.63 -80.30 17.73
N ASP A 31 14.79 -80.87 17.38
CA ASP A 31 15.49 -80.57 16.13
C ASP A 31 14.64 -80.95 14.90
N ILE A 32 13.94 -82.09 14.94
CA ILE A 32 13.00 -82.49 13.87
C ILE A 32 11.85 -81.49 13.76
N PHE A 33 11.28 -81.05 14.89
CA PHE A 33 10.22 -80.05 14.89
C PHE A 33 10.68 -78.71 14.33
N GLU A 34 11.90 -78.27 14.66
CA GLU A 34 12.51 -77.05 14.13
C GLU A 34 12.73 -77.17 12.60
N LEU A 35 13.32 -78.27 12.12
CA LEU A 35 13.50 -78.50 10.68
C LEU A 35 12.17 -78.65 9.92
N GLN A 36 11.16 -79.27 10.52
CA GLN A 36 9.81 -79.30 9.97
C GLN A 36 9.18 -77.91 9.91
N THR A 37 9.44 -77.06 10.91
CA THR A 37 8.98 -75.67 10.94
C THR A 37 9.68 -74.85 9.87
N GLN A 38 11.00 -74.97 9.73
CA GLN A 38 11.78 -74.32 8.65
C GLN A 38 11.30 -74.79 7.27
N LEU A 39 11.06 -76.08 7.09
CA LEU A 39 10.52 -76.64 5.84
C LEU A 39 9.10 -76.15 5.53
N SER A 40 8.25 -76.01 6.57
CA SER A 40 6.88 -75.53 6.41
C SER A 40 6.79 -74.02 6.16
N THR A 41 7.68 -73.24 6.77
CA THR A 41 7.67 -71.76 6.68
C THR A 41 8.54 -71.24 5.55
N GLY A 42 9.53 -72.03 5.09
CA GLY A 42 10.54 -71.59 4.13
C GLY A 42 11.61 -70.68 4.75
N HIS A 43 11.56 -70.40 6.05
CA HIS A 43 12.46 -69.48 6.72
C HIS A 43 13.45 -70.20 7.63
N ARG A 44 14.67 -69.66 7.73
CA ARG A 44 15.76 -70.21 8.55
C ARG A 44 15.46 -70.15 10.04
N PHE A 45 14.73 -69.14 10.49
CA PHE A 45 14.30 -68.99 11.88
C PHE A 45 12.92 -68.32 11.95
N SER A 46 12.13 -68.65 12.98
CA SER A 46 10.78 -68.09 13.18
C SER A 46 10.66 -67.16 14.39
N VAL A 47 11.68 -67.13 15.25
CA VAL A 47 11.73 -66.30 16.45
C VAL A 47 13.09 -65.58 16.57
N PRO A 48 13.12 -64.31 17.03
CA PRO A 48 14.38 -63.56 17.13
C PRO A 48 15.44 -64.19 18.04
N SER A 49 15.03 -65.00 19.01
CA SER A 49 15.93 -65.68 19.94
C SER A 49 16.75 -66.80 19.30
N ALA A 50 16.35 -67.31 18.13
CA ALA A 50 17.06 -68.40 17.45
C ALA A 50 18.34 -67.93 16.75
N ASP A 51 18.34 -66.72 16.20
CA ASP A 51 19.52 -66.06 15.63
C ASP A 51 19.41 -64.53 15.81
N PRO A 52 19.85 -63.98 16.95
CA PRO A 52 19.66 -62.56 17.25
C PRO A 52 20.34 -61.61 16.25
N ILE A 53 21.49 -62.01 15.67
CA ILE A 53 22.26 -61.16 14.76
C ILE A 53 21.56 -61.08 13.41
N ALA A 54 21.19 -62.24 12.83
CA ALA A 54 20.46 -62.25 11.57
C ALA A 54 19.06 -61.64 11.73
N SER A 55 18.40 -61.87 12.88
CA SER A 55 17.09 -61.28 13.16
C SER A 55 17.12 -59.76 13.17
N LEU A 56 18.12 -59.11 13.77
CA LEU A 56 18.25 -57.66 13.75
C LEU A 56 18.39 -57.13 12.32
N ARG A 57 19.22 -57.78 11.50
CA ARG A 57 19.43 -57.40 10.09
C ARG A 57 18.18 -57.63 9.24
N VAL A 58 17.49 -58.75 9.43
CA VAL A 58 16.21 -59.05 8.77
C VAL A 58 15.15 -58.00 9.13
N ILE A 59 15.02 -57.63 10.40
CA ILE A 59 14.08 -56.58 10.84
C ILE A 59 14.43 -55.23 10.19
N GLU A 60 15.72 -54.88 10.15
CA GLU A 60 16.16 -53.63 9.51
C GLU A 60 15.87 -53.64 8.00
N LEU A 61 16.17 -54.73 7.30
CA LEU A 61 15.88 -54.90 5.87
C LEU A 61 14.37 -54.88 5.59
N GLN A 62 13.56 -55.55 6.41
CA GLN A 62 12.09 -55.52 6.30
C GLN A 62 11.56 -54.11 6.48
N ARG A 63 12.03 -53.36 7.50
CA ARG A 63 11.65 -51.96 7.70
C ARG A 63 12.02 -51.08 6.51
N LEU A 64 13.21 -51.27 5.95
CA LEU A 64 13.66 -50.55 4.75
C LEU A 64 12.79 -50.90 3.53
N LEU A 65 12.44 -52.17 3.34
CA LEU A 65 11.54 -52.62 2.26
C LEU A 65 10.14 -52.04 2.40
N GLU A 66 9.57 -52.01 3.61
CA GLU A 66 8.28 -51.38 3.89
C GLU A 66 8.32 -49.88 3.57
N GLN A 67 9.37 -49.18 4.01
CA GLN A 67 9.57 -47.76 3.70
C GLN A 67 9.69 -47.52 2.18
N LYS A 68 10.46 -48.35 1.47
CA LYS A 68 10.62 -48.27 0.00
C LYS A 68 9.31 -48.57 -0.72
N SER A 69 8.50 -49.51 -0.21
CA SER A 69 7.15 -49.80 -0.74
C SER A 69 6.22 -48.59 -0.62
N GLN A 70 6.25 -47.90 0.52
CA GLN A 70 5.48 -46.67 0.70
C GLN A 70 5.92 -45.57 -0.27
N VAL A 71 7.24 -45.39 -0.43
CA VAL A 71 7.80 -44.41 -1.39
C VAL A 71 7.39 -44.75 -2.83
N LYS A 72 7.45 -46.02 -3.24
CA LYS A 72 6.99 -46.46 -4.57
C LYS A 72 5.52 -46.14 -4.80
N SER A 73 4.66 -46.33 -3.79
CA SER A 73 3.24 -45.97 -3.85
C SER A 73 3.01 -44.46 -3.97
N ASN A 74 3.77 -43.66 -3.20
CA ASN A 74 3.75 -42.20 -3.30
C ASN A 74 4.18 -41.73 -4.70
N LEU A 75 5.26 -42.30 -5.24
CA LEU A 75 5.79 -41.96 -6.57
C LEU A 75 4.79 -42.30 -7.69
N ALA A 76 4.20 -43.50 -7.67
CA ALA A 76 3.17 -43.90 -8.63
C ALA A 76 1.93 -42.99 -8.57
N THR A 77 1.58 -42.54 -7.36
CA THR A 77 0.50 -41.57 -7.15
C THR A 77 0.86 -40.22 -7.76
N THR A 78 2.04 -39.69 -7.46
CA THR A 78 2.55 -38.43 -8.03
C THR A 78 2.60 -38.48 -9.56
N GLN A 79 3.17 -39.54 -10.16
CA GLN A 79 3.19 -39.73 -11.61
C GLN A 79 1.78 -39.68 -12.21
N SER A 80 0.80 -40.36 -11.57
CA SER A 80 -0.59 -40.36 -12.03
C SER A 80 -1.21 -38.96 -12.02
N TYR A 81 -0.92 -38.15 -11.00
CA TYR A 81 -1.39 -36.76 -10.91
C TYR A 81 -0.73 -35.87 -11.96
N LEU A 82 0.59 -35.98 -12.14
CA LEU A 82 1.31 -35.20 -13.15
C LEU A 82 0.85 -35.57 -14.57
N ALA A 83 0.60 -36.86 -14.86
CA ALA A 83 0.07 -37.29 -16.16
C ALA A 83 -1.34 -36.75 -16.44
N ALA A 84 -2.20 -36.74 -15.42
CA ALA A 84 -3.53 -36.14 -15.52
C ALA A 84 -3.45 -34.62 -15.77
N SER A 85 -2.53 -33.93 -15.11
CA SER A 85 -2.25 -32.50 -15.35
C SER A 85 -1.75 -32.26 -16.77
N ASP A 86 -0.82 -33.07 -17.31
CA ASP A 86 -0.32 -32.91 -18.69
C ASP A 86 -1.45 -33.03 -19.72
N THR A 87 -2.31 -34.03 -19.55
CA THR A 87 -3.45 -34.27 -20.42
C THR A 87 -4.40 -33.06 -20.41
N ALA A 88 -4.67 -32.50 -19.23
CA ALA A 88 -5.49 -31.30 -19.10
C ALA A 88 -4.84 -30.09 -19.79
N LEU A 89 -3.53 -29.88 -19.59
CA LEU A 89 -2.79 -28.77 -20.23
C LEU A 89 -2.69 -28.91 -21.75
N SER A 90 -2.60 -30.13 -22.28
CA SER A 90 -2.64 -30.37 -23.74
C SER A 90 -3.98 -29.92 -24.32
N ARG A 91 -5.10 -30.25 -23.65
CA ARG A 91 -6.43 -29.80 -24.05
C ARG A 91 -6.56 -28.27 -23.99
N VAL A 92 -5.99 -27.63 -22.97
CA VAL A 92 -5.95 -26.17 -22.86
C VAL A 92 -5.18 -25.55 -24.03
N SER A 93 -4.03 -26.14 -24.40
CA SER A 93 -3.22 -25.68 -25.54
C SER A 93 -4.01 -25.69 -26.85
N GLU A 94 -4.80 -26.73 -27.08
CA GLU A 94 -5.64 -26.88 -28.28
C GLU A 94 -6.74 -25.80 -28.33
N ILE A 95 -7.45 -25.60 -27.21
CA ILE A 95 -8.52 -24.59 -27.10
C ILE A 95 -7.99 -23.18 -27.37
N VAL A 96 -6.83 -22.85 -26.80
CA VAL A 96 -6.21 -21.52 -26.98
C VAL A 96 -5.73 -21.31 -28.41
N ALA A 97 -5.15 -22.33 -29.04
CA ALA A 97 -4.72 -22.25 -30.44
C ALA A 97 -5.91 -22.03 -31.39
N GLU A 98 -7.04 -22.69 -31.15
CA GLU A 98 -8.27 -22.50 -31.91
C GLU A 98 -8.86 -21.09 -31.72
N ALA A 99 -8.94 -20.62 -30.47
CA ALA A 99 -9.43 -19.28 -30.16
C ALA A 99 -8.58 -18.19 -30.84
N ARG A 100 -7.25 -18.34 -30.82
CA ARG A 100 -6.31 -17.45 -31.51
C ARG A 100 -6.54 -17.42 -33.01
N ALA A 101 -6.70 -18.58 -33.65
CA ALA A 101 -6.95 -18.67 -35.09
C ALA A 101 -8.25 -17.97 -35.49
N ASN A 102 -9.32 -18.15 -34.70
CA ASN A 102 -10.61 -17.48 -34.91
C ASN A 102 -10.49 -15.95 -34.76
N ALA A 103 -9.69 -15.48 -33.80
CA ALA A 103 -9.44 -14.06 -33.58
C ALA A 103 -8.74 -13.40 -34.79
N LEU A 104 -7.61 -13.97 -35.21
CA LEU A 104 -6.80 -13.44 -36.31
C LEU A 104 -7.56 -13.38 -37.64
N GLY A 105 -8.53 -14.28 -37.83
CA GLY A 105 -9.39 -14.28 -39.02
C GLY A 105 -10.32 -13.07 -39.14
N VAL A 106 -10.59 -12.34 -38.05
CA VAL A 106 -11.57 -11.23 -38.02
C VAL A 106 -11.00 -9.87 -37.56
N LEU A 107 -9.71 -9.80 -37.21
CA LEU A 107 -9.04 -8.57 -36.77
C LEU A 107 -8.80 -7.53 -37.88
N GLY A 108 -9.02 -7.87 -39.15
CA GLY A 108 -8.88 -6.94 -40.28
C GLY A 108 -10.05 -5.96 -40.43
N THR A 109 -9.80 -4.82 -41.06
CA THR A 109 -10.82 -3.78 -41.36
C THR A 109 -11.89 -4.22 -42.38
N THR A 110 -11.70 -5.37 -43.01
CA THR A 110 -12.60 -5.94 -44.03
C THR A 110 -13.64 -6.90 -43.45
N ALA A 111 -13.53 -7.26 -42.16
CA ALA A 111 -14.50 -8.15 -41.50
C ALA A 111 -15.83 -7.44 -41.28
N THR A 112 -16.94 -8.14 -41.53
CA THR A 112 -18.30 -7.65 -41.26
C THR A 112 -18.69 -7.83 -39.79
N ASP A 113 -19.66 -7.06 -39.31
CA ASP A 113 -20.21 -7.20 -37.94
C ASP A 113 -20.71 -8.64 -37.67
N ALA A 114 -21.33 -9.26 -38.66
CA ALA A 114 -21.81 -10.64 -38.56
C ALA A 114 -20.66 -11.66 -38.40
N GLN A 115 -19.56 -11.47 -39.11
CA GLN A 115 -18.36 -12.32 -38.97
C GLN A 115 -17.71 -12.12 -37.59
N ARG A 116 -17.61 -10.89 -37.09
CA ARG A 116 -17.11 -10.60 -35.73
C ARG A 116 -18.00 -11.22 -34.66
N ALA A 117 -19.33 -11.10 -34.79
CA ALA A 117 -20.28 -11.69 -33.86
C ALA A 117 -20.17 -13.24 -33.84
N ALA A 118 -19.99 -13.87 -35.02
CA ALA A 118 -19.78 -15.31 -35.10
C ALA A 118 -18.46 -15.75 -34.44
N ALA A 119 -17.37 -15.00 -34.66
CA ALA A 119 -16.09 -15.25 -33.98
C ALA A 119 -16.22 -15.09 -32.46
N ALA A 120 -16.91 -14.05 -31.97
CA ALA A 120 -17.17 -13.87 -30.56
C ALA A 120 -17.92 -15.08 -29.95
N GLN A 121 -18.91 -15.66 -30.65
CA GLN A 121 -19.57 -16.89 -30.20
C GLN A 121 -18.60 -18.09 -30.09
N GLN A 122 -17.65 -18.22 -31.02
CA GLN A 122 -16.61 -19.27 -30.93
C GLN A 122 -15.68 -19.04 -29.73
N ILE A 123 -15.24 -17.80 -29.50
CA ILE A 123 -14.44 -17.46 -28.31
C ILE A 123 -15.21 -17.75 -27.02
N GLN A 124 -16.52 -17.48 -26.98
CA GLN A 124 -17.35 -17.81 -25.83
C GLN A 124 -17.41 -19.31 -25.53
N GLN A 125 -17.48 -20.15 -26.58
CA GLN A 125 -17.41 -21.60 -26.44
C GLN A 125 -16.02 -22.04 -25.95
N ALA A 126 -14.95 -21.45 -26.48
CA ALA A 126 -13.58 -21.71 -26.03
C ALA A 126 -13.40 -21.39 -24.53
N ILE A 127 -13.93 -20.25 -24.05
CA ILE A 127 -13.90 -19.90 -22.62
C ILE A 127 -14.61 -20.98 -21.77
N GLN A 128 -15.74 -21.51 -22.24
CA GLN A 128 -16.47 -22.55 -21.51
C GLN A 128 -15.66 -23.86 -21.44
N GLN A 129 -15.10 -24.30 -22.57
CA GLN A 129 -14.29 -25.52 -22.61
C GLN A 129 -13.01 -25.38 -21.77
N LEU A 130 -12.40 -24.19 -21.79
CA LEU A 130 -11.25 -23.86 -20.95
C LEU A 130 -11.60 -23.93 -19.46
N LEU A 131 -12.76 -23.39 -19.07
CA LEU A 131 -13.25 -23.44 -17.69
C LEU A 131 -13.46 -24.89 -17.23
N ASP A 132 -13.94 -25.77 -18.10
CA ASP A 132 -14.14 -27.18 -17.78
C ASP A 132 -12.80 -27.92 -17.62
N ALA A 133 -11.83 -27.65 -18.50
CA ALA A 133 -10.48 -28.19 -18.40
C ALA A 133 -9.74 -27.71 -17.13
N ALA A 134 -9.84 -26.41 -16.82
CA ALA A 134 -9.23 -25.81 -15.63
C ALA A 134 -9.86 -26.31 -14.30
N ASN A 135 -11.08 -26.85 -14.35
CA ASN A 135 -11.78 -27.46 -13.22
C ASN A 135 -11.73 -28.99 -13.24
N GLN A 136 -10.82 -29.60 -13.99
CA GLN A 136 -10.74 -31.05 -14.08
C GLN A 136 -10.40 -31.70 -12.73
N LYS A 137 -11.12 -32.79 -12.42
CA LYS A 137 -10.87 -33.63 -11.24
C LYS A 137 -10.09 -34.88 -11.62
N PHE A 138 -9.19 -35.29 -10.74
CA PHE A 138 -8.54 -36.60 -10.79
C PHE A 138 -8.56 -37.24 -9.39
N ARG A 139 -9.08 -38.46 -9.30
CA ARG A 139 -9.28 -39.19 -8.03
C ARG A 139 -10.00 -38.35 -6.96
N GLY A 140 -11.04 -37.61 -7.35
CA GLY A 140 -11.87 -36.79 -6.47
C GLY A 140 -11.35 -35.38 -6.17
N ARG A 141 -10.10 -35.06 -6.52
CA ARG A 141 -9.45 -33.78 -6.23
C ARG A 141 -9.30 -32.90 -7.47
N TYR A 142 -9.42 -31.59 -7.31
CA TYR A 142 -9.15 -30.63 -8.39
C TYR A 142 -7.65 -30.51 -8.66
N LEU A 143 -7.25 -30.60 -9.93
CA LEU A 143 -5.83 -30.60 -10.33
C LEU A 143 -5.16 -29.23 -10.10
N PHE A 144 -5.88 -28.14 -10.38
CA PHE A 144 -5.34 -26.78 -10.43
C PHE A 144 -5.75 -25.88 -9.26
N ALA A 145 -6.18 -26.46 -8.13
CA ALA A 145 -6.60 -25.70 -6.95
C ALA A 145 -5.47 -25.41 -5.94
N GLY A 146 -4.23 -25.79 -6.27
CA GLY A 146 -3.11 -25.74 -5.32
C GLY A 146 -3.33 -26.74 -4.18
N THR A 147 -3.17 -26.29 -2.94
CA THR A 147 -3.43 -27.14 -1.75
C THR A 147 -4.92 -27.24 -1.40
N ALA A 148 -5.78 -26.37 -1.95
CA ALA A 148 -7.23 -26.37 -1.71
C ALA A 148 -7.97 -27.39 -2.60
N THR A 149 -7.60 -28.67 -2.53
CA THR A 149 -8.00 -29.70 -3.51
C THR A 149 -9.50 -29.98 -3.60
N ASP A 150 -10.27 -29.61 -2.59
CA ASP A 150 -11.72 -29.83 -2.51
C ASP A 150 -12.54 -28.61 -3.00
N THR A 151 -11.87 -27.47 -3.19
CA THR A 151 -12.49 -26.24 -3.68
C THR A 151 -12.42 -26.17 -5.19
N ARG A 152 -13.54 -25.84 -5.84
CA ARG A 152 -13.57 -25.60 -7.29
C ARG A 152 -12.68 -24.39 -7.62
N PRO A 153 -11.60 -24.54 -8.41
CA PRO A 153 -10.62 -23.47 -8.59
C PRO A 153 -11.12 -22.31 -9.44
N PHE A 154 -11.91 -22.55 -10.48
CA PHE A 154 -12.36 -21.48 -11.39
C PHE A 154 -13.89 -21.42 -11.45
N THR A 155 -14.45 -20.25 -11.16
CA THR A 155 -15.89 -20.01 -11.18
C THR A 155 -16.20 -18.79 -12.03
N ARG A 156 -17.21 -18.88 -12.91
CA ARG A 156 -17.67 -17.73 -13.70
C ARG A 156 -18.49 -16.79 -12.81
N VAL A 157 -18.21 -15.50 -12.89
CA VAL A 157 -18.95 -14.42 -12.23
C VAL A 157 -19.59 -13.51 -13.29
N GLY A 158 -20.23 -12.40 -12.87
CA GLY A 158 -20.92 -11.48 -13.78
C GLY A 158 -20.06 -11.01 -14.96
N ASN A 159 -20.68 -10.64 -16.08
CA ASN A 159 -20.02 -10.17 -17.31
C ASN A 159 -18.99 -11.16 -17.89
N ASN A 160 -19.21 -12.47 -17.71
CA ASN A 160 -18.36 -13.54 -18.22
C ASN A 160 -16.92 -13.57 -17.65
N LEU A 161 -16.70 -12.86 -16.54
CA LEU A 161 -15.43 -12.84 -15.82
C LEU A 161 -15.21 -14.16 -15.06
N ILE A 162 -13.96 -14.44 -14.69
CA ILE A 162 -13.59 -15.69 -14.02
C ILE A 162 -12.90 -15.39 -12.70
N LEU A 163 -13.42 -15.94 -11.60
CA LEU A 163 -12.84 -15.85 -10.26
C LEU A 163 -12.03 -17.11 -9.95
N TYR A 164 -10.80 -16.93 -9.50
CA TYR A 164 -9.96 -18.00 -8.95
C TYR A 164 -10.19 -18.18 -7.45
N GLN A 165 -10.51 -19.40 -7.03
CA GLN A 165 -10.77 -19.76 -5.62
C GLN A 165 -9.78 -20.82 -5.10
N GLY A 166 -8.79 -21.20 -5.90
CA GLY A 166 -7.65 -22.00 -5.44
C GLY A 166 -6.62 -21.15 -4.68
N ASN A 167 -5.49 -21.76 -4.36
CA ASN A 167 -4.34 -21.05 -3.80
C ASN A 167 -3.05 -21.35 -4.58
N GLU A 168 -1.97 -20.67 -4.24
CA GLU A 168 -0.65 -20.82 -4.87
C GLU A 168 0.19 -21.92 -4.22
N GLY A 169 -0.36 -22.57 -3.18
CA GLY A 169 0.32 -23.64 -2.48
C GLY A 169 0.51 -24.86 -3.38
N VAL A 170 1.70 -25.44 -3.31
CA VAL A 170 2.04 -26.68 -4.01
C VAL A 170 1.99 -27.84 -3.03
N LEU A 171 1.35 -28.92 -3.44
CA LEU A 171 1.31 -30.17 -2.68
C LEU A 171 2.63 -30.92 -2.88
N LYS A 172 3.23 -31.37 -1.79
CA LYS A 172 4.50 -32.11 -1.80
C LYS A 172 4.31 -33.52 -1.30
N SER A 173 5.07 -34.46 -1.84
CA SER A 173 5.07 -35.86 -1.40
C SER A 173 6.49 -36.40 -1.35
N TYR A 174 6.78 -37.24 -0.36
CA TYR A 174 8.06 -37.92 -0.26
C TYR A 174 8.19 -38.96 -1.38
N VAL A 175 9.19 -38.77 -2.24
CA VAL A 175 9.57 -39.68 -3.33
C VAL A 175 10.91 -40.38 -3.07
N ASP A 176 11.55 -40.07 -1.94
CA ASP A 176 12.64 -40.83 -1.32
C ASP A 176 12.69 -40.49 0.19
N THR A 177 13.66 -41.07 0.91
CA THR A 177 13.83 -41.01 2.37
C THR A 177 13.87 -39.57 2.93
N ASP A 178 14.36 -38.60 2.14
CA ASP A 178 14.38 -37.17 2.50
C ASP A 178 14.12 -36.24 1.30
N LEU A 179 13.50 -36.76 0.23
CA LEU A 179 13.23 -35.98 -0.99
C LEU A 179 11.73 -35.68 -1.10
N LEU A 180 11.37 -34.42 -0.85
CA LEU A 180 10.04 -33.88 -1.13
C LEU A 180 9.95 -33.44 -2.59
N PHE A 181 8.93 -33.90 -3.28
CA PHE A 181 8.68 -33.59 -4.69
C PHE A 181 7.29 -32.97 -4.86
N ASP A 182 7.20 -31.97 -5.74
CA ASP A 182 5.95 -31.29 -6.06
C ASP A 182 5.03 -32.19 -6.88
N ASN A 183 3.81 -32.43 -6.41
CA ASN A 183 2.88 -33.36 -7.04
C ASN A 183 1.76 -32.69 -7.84
N ASN A 184 1.68 -31.37 -7.83
CA ASN A 184 0.72 -30.60 -8.62
C ASN A 184 1.33 -29.26 -9.09
N VAL A 185 0.57 -28.57 -9.94
CA VAL A 185 0.88 -27.20 -10.37
C VAL A 185 -0.38 -26.34 -10.13
N PRO A 186 -0.30 -25.24 -9.38
CA PRO A 186 -1.46 -24.42 -9.06
C PRO A 186 -1.98 -23.67 -10.30
N GLY A 187 -3.30 -23.45 -10.34
CA GLY A 187 -3.95 -22.79 -11.47
C GLY A 187 -3.53 -21.33 -11.66
N SER A 188 -3.11 -20.66 -10.59
CA SER A 188 -2.55 -19.30 -10.66
C SER A 188 -1.31 -19.23 -11.56
N ALA A 189 -0.40 -20.21 -11.47
CA ALA A 189 0.84 -20.25 -12.24
C ALA A 189 0.61 -20.59 -13.72
N ILE A 190 -0.37 -21.45 -14.02
CA ILE A 190 -0.65 -21.90 -15.40
C ILE A 190 -1.53 -20.92 -16.16
N PHE A 191 -2.66 -20.55 -15.55
CA PHE A 191 -3.72 -19.82 -16.25
C PHE A 191 -3.56 -18.30 -16.08
N GLY A 192 -2.58 -17.86 -15.29
CA GLY A 192 -2.43 -16.45 -14.92
C GLY A 192 -3.69 -15.98 -14.20
N ALA A 193 -4.08 -16.68 -13.14
CA ALA A 193 -5.38 -16.52 -12.48
C ALA A 193 -5.39 -15.45 -11.37
N VAL A 194 -4.23 -14.89 -11.07
CA VAL A 194 -4.01 -13.85 -10.06
C VAL A 194 -3.24 -12.71 -10.73
N SER A 195 -3.58 -11.45 -10.40
CA SER A 195 -2.91 -10.29 -10.97
C SER A 195 -1.46 -10.14 -10.50
N GLN A 196 -0.73 -9.28 -11.21
CA GLN A 196 0.50 -8.69 -10.68
C GLN A 196 0.24 -8.07 -9.30
N VAL A 197 1.25 -8.11 -8.45
CA VAL A 197 1.14 -7.63 -7.07
C VAL A 197 1.15 -6.11 -7.02
N VAL A 198 0.12 -5.54 -6.42
CA VAL A 198 0.16 -4.17 -5.91
C VAL A 198 0.95 -4.22 -4.62
N GLN A 199 2.25 -3.95 -4.72
CA GLN A 199 3.12 -3.93 -3.58
C GLN A 199 2.95 -2.63 -2.81
N GLY A 200 2.56 -2.73 -1.53
CA GLY A 200 2.54 -1.60 -0.62
C GLY A 200 3.91 -0.92 -0.55
N SER A 201 4.01 0.26 -1.14
CA SER A 201 5.24 1.05 -1.22
C SER A 201 5.50 1.91 0.00
N ALA A 202 4.48 2.11 0.83
CA ALA A 202 4.57 2.83 2.09
C ALA A 202 5.29 1.99 3.15
N ASP A 203 6.06 2.67 4.00
CA ASP A 203 6.76 2.04 5.11
C ASP A 203 5.84 1.94 6.33
N LEU A 204 5.19 0.80 6.49
CA LEU A 204 4.30 0.49 7.59
C LEU A 204 5.04 -0.15 8.78
N ARG A 205 6.33 0.15 8.96
CA ARG A 205 7.05 -0.31 10.17
C ARG A 205 6.35 0.28 11.40
N PRO A 206 5.93 -0.56 12.36
CA PRO A 206 5.33 -0.05 13.58
C PRO A 206 6.36 0.60 14.49
N ARG A 207 5.92 1.57 15.28
CA ARG A 207 6.70 2.08 16.40
C ARG A 207 7.05 0.96 17.39
N LEU A 208 8.23 1.07 17.98
CA LEU A 208 8.67 0.20 19.06
C LEU A 208 7.82 0.47 20.32
N ARG A 209 7.35 -0.61 20.94
CA ARG A 209 6.62 -0.59 22.21
C ARG A 209 7.35 -1.43 23.25
N PHE A 210 7.05 -1.21 24.52
CA PHE A 210 7.62 -1.97 25.63
C PHE A 210 7.41 -3.49 25.48
N ASP A 211 6.27 -3.91 24.94
CA ASP A 211 5.90 -5.30 24.69
C ASP A 211 6.37 -5.85 23.33
N THR A 212 7.15 -5.09 22.55
CA THR A 212 7.65 -5.57 21.25
C THR A 212 8.59 -6.78 21.43
N PRO A 213 8.29 -7.94 20.82
CA PRO A 213 9.13 -9.13 20.90
C PRO A 213 10.50 -8.90 20.26
N LEU A 214 11.57 -9.39 20.91
CA LEU A 214 12.93 -9.24 20.40
C LEU A 214 13.15 -9.94 19.05
N GLY A 215 12.41 -11.03 18.79
CA GLY A 215 12.43 -11.73 17.50
C GLY A 215 11.84 -10.94 16.33
N ASP A 216 11.17 -9.81 16.57
CA ASP A 216 10.60 -8.95 15.53
C ASP A 216 11.51 -7.82 15.08
N LEU A 217 12.54 -7.54 15.88
CA LEU A 217 13.48 -6.47 15.62
C LEU A 217 14.35 -6.82 14.40
N HIS A 218 14.94 -5.80 13.79
CA HIS A 218 15.70 -5.91 12.55
C HIS A 218 14.90 -6.57 11.42
N ASN A 219 13.64 -6.13 11.25
CA ASN A 219 12.67 -6.68 10.29
C ASN A 219 12.43 -8.19 10.45
N GLY A 220 12.48 -8.69 11.69
CA GLY A 220 12.27 -10.11 12.01
C GLY A 220 13.53 -10.98 12.06
N ALA A 221 14.72 -10.41 11.88
CA ALA A 221 15.97 -11.15 12.10
C ALA A 221 16.25 -11.42 13.59
N GLY A 222 15.66 -10.61 14.46
CA GLY A 222 15.80 -10.71 15.91
C GLY A 222 17.12 -10.19 16.45
N ILE A 223 17.35 -10.39 17.75
CA ILE A 223 18.57 -10.03 18.46
C ILE A 223 19.20 -11.27 19.08
N ALA A 224 20.52 -11.42 18.90
CA ALA A 224 21.30 -12.43 19.60
C ALA A 224 21.57 -11.93 21.03
N LEU A 225 20.88 -12.53 22.00
CA LEU A 225 21.01 -12.16 23.40
C LEU A 225 22.29 -12.72 24.04
N GLY A 226 22.79 -11.97 25.01
CA GLY A 226 24.03 -12.25 25.73
C GLY A 226 24.22 -11.19 26.81
N SER A 227 25.40 -11.17 27.42
CA SER A 227 25.71 -10.18 28.45
C SER A 227 26.34 -8.91 27.86
N ILE A 228 26.02 -7.77 28.46
CA ILE A 228 26.61 -6.47 28.14
C ILE A 228 27.31 -5.90 29.37
N ALA A 229 28.36 -5.11 29.16
CA ALA A 229 29.06 -4.38 30.21
C ALA A 229 28.67 -2.90 30.17
N ILE A 230 28.19 -2.36 31.27
CA ILE A 230 27.82 -0.96 31.43
C ILE A 230 28.74 -0.33 32.46
N SER A 231 29.29 0.85 32.19
CA SER A 231 30.17 1.55 33.11
C SER A 231 29.86 3.04 33.19
N ASP A 232 30.01 3.63 34.38
CA ASP A 232 29.96 5.07 34.64
C ASP A 232 31.34 5.74 34.67
N GLY A 233 32.37 5.04 34.18
CA GLY A 233 33.77 5.47 34.19
C GLY A 233 34.54 5.05 35.46
N THR A 234 33.84 4.69 36.54
CA THR A 234 34.45 4.23 37.81
C THR A 234 34.07 2.79 38.15
N THR A 235 32.81 2.43 37.96
CA THR A 235 32.22 1.12 38.22
C THR A 235 31.81 0.52 36.90
N THR A 236 32.00 -0.80 36.74
CA THR A 236 31.48 -1.56 35.60
C THR A 236 30.60 -2.69 36.10
N ALA A 237 29.37 -2.75 35.59
CA ALA A 237 28.41 -3.81 35.83
C ALA A 237 28.27 -4.69 34.59
N ILE A 238 28.19 -6.01 34.78
CA ILE A 238 27.84 -6.96 33.72
C ILE A 238 26.36 -7.29 33.88
N VAL A 239 25.56 -7.02 32.85
CA VAL A 239 24.12 -7.30 32.80
C VAL A 239 23.88 -8.46 31.84
N ASP A 240 23.27 -9.54 32.32
CA ASP A 240 22.84 -10.65 31.48
C ASP A 240 21.45 -10.37 30.91
N LEU A 241 21.33 -10.39 29.57
CA LEU A 241 20.08 -10.17 28.84
C LEU A 241 19.50 -11.47 28.28
N SER A 242 20.10 -12.63 28.56
CA SER A 242 19.74 -13.93 27.96
C SER A 242 18.29 -14.37 28.23
N SER A 243 17.65 -13.89 29.29
CA SER A 243 16.27 -14.22 29.66
C SER A 243 15.21 -13.28 29.07
N ALA A 244 15.61 -12.24 28.32
CA ALA A 244 14.67 -11.26 27.77
C ALA A 244 13.86 -11.83 26.60
N HIS A 245 12.58 -11.50 26.51
CA HIS A 245 11.71 -11.87 25.39
C HIS A 245 11.22 -10.65 24.61
N THR A 246 11.08 -9.51 25.29
CA THR A 246 10.67 -8.22 24.73
C THR A 246 11.73 -7.14 24.95
N ILE A 247 11.62 -6.02 24.23
CA ILE A 247 12.52 -4.87 24.46
C ILE A 247 12.32 -4.25 25.85
N GLY A 248 11.11 -4.33 26.41
CA GLY A 248 10.82 -3.95 27.78
C GLY A 248 11.57 -4.80 28.81
N ASP A 249 11.66 -6.11 28.59
CA ASP A 249 12.47 -6.98 29.45
C ASP A 249 13.95 -6.55 29.44
N VAL A 250 14.48 -6.20 28.26
CA VAL A 250 15.84 -5.66 28.13
C VAL A 250 15.99 -4.37 28.92
N ALA A 251 15.04 -3.45 28.79
CA ALA A 251 15.06 -2.18 29.53
C ALA A 251 15.07 -2.40 31.05
N LEU A 252 14.24 -3.31 31.56
CA LEU A 252 14.15 -3.65 32.98
C LEU A 252 15.43 -4.32 33.50
N LEU A 253 15.98 -5.28 32.74
CA LEU A 253 17.23 -5.94 33.12
C LEU A 253 18.39 -4.94 33.20
N ILE A 254 18.47 -3.99 32.26
CA ILE A 254 19.47 -2.91 32.29
C ILE A 254 19.26 -2.01 33.52
N LYS A 255 18.02 -1.58 33.78
CA LYS A 255 17.68 -0.68 34.88
C LYS A 255 18.00 -1.29 36.25
N HIS A 256 17.62 -2.55 36.48
CA HIS A 256 17.70 -3.16 37.81
C HIS A 256 19.00 -3.93 38.10
N ASN A 257 19.69 -4.45 37.07
CA ASN A 257 20.85 -5.33 37.28
C ASN A 257 22.21 -4.65 37.03
N ALA A 258 22.24 -3.35 36.74
CA ALA A 258 23.48 -2.59 36.56
C ALA A 258 24.15 -2.23 37.90
N ALA A 259 24.47 -3.22 38.74
CA ALA A 259 25.25 -3.14 40.00
C ALA A 259 25.52 -1.74 40.59
N ASN A 260 24.50 -1.09 41.17
CA ASN A 260 24.55 0.24 41.81
C ASN A 260 24.92 1.43 40.90
N ILE A 261 24.92 1.27 39.59
CA ILE A 261 25.01 2.37 38.62
C ILE A 261 23.59 2.91 38.42
N PRO A 262 23.26 4.14 38.89
CA PRO A 262 21.91 4.67 38.77
C PRO A 262 21.66 5.08 37.32
N LEU A 263 20.74 4.38 36.65
CA LEU A 263 20.41 4.57 35.23
C LEU A 263 18.97 5.02 35.04
N ASN A 264 18.77 5.89 34.06
CA ASN A 264 17.50 6.19 33.43
C ASN A 264 17.45 5.42 32.12
N VAL A 265 16.51 4.48 31.99
CA VAL A 265 16.33 3.65 30.80
C VAL A 265 14.95 3.91 30.25
N GLU A 266 14.87 4.14 28.94
CA GLU A 266 13.62 4.46 28.26
C GLU A 266 13.54 3.67 26.96
N VAL A 267 12.40 3.01 26.74
CA VAL A 267 12.06 2.44 25.44
C VAL A 267 11.44 3.55 24.60
N THR A 268 12.21 4.06 23.65
CA THR A 268 11.72 5.06 22.69
C THR A 268 10.90 4.39 21.59
N ALA A 269 10.27 5.19 20.74
CA ALA A 269 9.52 4.68 19.60
C ALA A 269 10.38 3.99 18.53
N THR A 270 11.71 4.09 18.62
CA THR A 270 12.64 3.48 17.64
C THR A 270 13.71 2.61 18.30
N GLY A 271 14.08 2.84 19.57
CA GLY A 271 15.16 2.10 20.22
C GLY A 271 15.22 2.33 21.73
N LEU A 272 16.39 2.11 22.34
CA LEU A 272 16.61 2.36 23.77
C LEU A 272 17.34 3.69 23.99
N LYS A 273 16.92 4.46 24.98
CA LYS A 273 17.64 5.64 25.47
C LYS A 273 18.10 5.36 26.90
N ILE A 274 19.41 5.41 27.13
CA ILE A 274 20.03 5.08 28.41
C ILE A 274 20.88 6.26 28.86
N GLN A 275 20.68 6.73 30.09
CA GLN A 275 21.41 7.86 30.65
C GLN A 275 21.79 7.57 32.11
N LEU A 276 22.89 8.13 32.59
CA LEU A 276 23.17 8.17 34.02
C LEU A 276 22.15 9.08 34.71
N ALA A 277 21.56 8.62 35.81
CA ALA A 277 20.72 9.46 36.67
C ALA A 277 21.57 10.35 37.61
N SER A 278 22.90 10.14 37.63
CA SER A 278 23.87 10.98 38.33
C SER A 278 24.22 12.24 37.54
N SER A 279 24.54 13.33 38.24
CA SER A 279 25.04 14.58 37.66
C SER A 279 26.52 14.51 37.23
N THR A 280 27.24 13.44 37.58
CA THR A 280 28.64 13.19 37.20
C THR A 280 28.84 11.73 36.77
N GLY A 281 29.78 11.48 35.86
CA GLY A 281 30.16 10.14 35.40
C GLY A 281 30.47 10.11 33.91
N ASP A 282 30.87 8.95 33.40
CA ASP A 282 31.20 8.71 32.00
C ASP A 282 30.60 7.40 31.49
N LEU A 283 29.41 7.48 30.88
CA LEU A 283 28.62 6.32 30.48
C LEU A 283 29.23 5.61 29.26
N THR A 284 29.50 4.31 29.38
CA THR A 284 29.85 3.40 28.27
C THR A 284 29.02 2.12 28.33
N ILE A 285 28.77 1.52 27.15
CA ILE A 285 28.06 0.24 27.01
C ILE A 285 28.80 -0.61 25.97
N ARG A 286 29.27 -1.79 26.35
CA ARG A 286 30.05 -2.69 25.48
C ARG A 286 29.51 -4.10 25.50
N ASP A 287 29.78 -4.85 24.43
CA ASP A 287 29.55 -6.30 24.41
C ASP A 287 30.56 -7.02 25.30
N VAL A 288 30.13 -8.11 25.95
CA VAL A 288 31.03 -8.99 26.72
C VAL A 288 31.54 -10.12 25.82
N GLY A 289 32.86 -10.36 25.84
CA GLY A 289 33.49 -11.42 25.06
C GLY A 289 33.33 -11.20 23.54
N SER A 290 32.82 -12.21 22.84
CA SER A 290 32.52 -12.14 21.39
C SER A 290 31.05 -11.81 21.08
N GLY A 291 30.29 -11.32 22.06
CA GLY A 291 28.88 -10.94 21.88
C GLY A 291 28.68 -9.77 20.92
N THR A 292 27.45 -9.61 20.44
CA THR A 292 27.03 -8.49 19.58
C THR A 292 25.71 -7.84 20.04
N THR A 293 25.25 -8.16 21.23
CA THR A 293 23.94 -7.76 21.77
C THR A 293 23.82 -6.23 21.89
N ALA A 294 24.80 -5.54 22.46
CA ALA A 294 24.79 -4.08 22.58
C ALA A 294 24.81 -3.39 21.21
N LYS A 295 25.52 -3.96 20.23
CA LYS A 295 25.54 -3.46 18.85
C LYS A 295 24.19 -3.64 18.17
N GLN A 296 23.59 -4.81 18.29
CA GLN A 296 22.26 -5.11 17.73
C GLN A 296 21.15 -4.31 18.40
N LEU A 297 21.29 -3.97 19.68
CA LEU A 297 20.40 -3.04 20.38
C LEU A 297 20.69 -1.55 20.03
N GLY A 298 21.72 -1.26 19.23
CA GLY A 298 22.09 0.11 18.83
C GLY A 298 22.74 0.95 19.95
N ILE A 299 22.92 0.40 21.14
CA ILE A 299 23.39 1.09 22.35
C ILE A 299 24.90 0.97 22.60
N PHE A 300 25.63 0.23 21.77
CA PHE A 300 27.08 0.07 21.90
C PHE A 300 27.82 1.42 21.84
N ARG A 301 28.61 1.75 22.87
CA ARG A 301 29.47 2.93 22.96
C ARG A 301 30.80 2.56 23.62
N GLU A 302 31.86 2.57 22.82
CA GLU A 302 33.21 2.28 23.30
C GLU A 302 33.84 3.48 24.01
N ILE A 303 33.61 4.68 23.49
CA ILE A 303 34.05 5.94 24.09
C ILE A 303 32.92 6.46 24.98
N GLY A 304 33.27 6.91 26.18
CA GLY A 304 32.31 7.44 27.14
C GLY A 304 31.66 8.74 26.67
N VAL A 305 30.38 8.90 27.02
CA VAL A 305 29.55 10.06 26.61
C VAL A 305 29.30 11.04 27.76
N GLY A 306 30.05 10.93 28.86
CA GLY A 306 29.76 11.66 30.08
C GLY A 306 28.43 11.23 30.68
N THR A 307 27.64 12.21 31.11
CA THR A 307 26.24 12.03 31.57
C THR A 307 25.21 12.22 30.46
N SER A 308 25.64 12.40 29.21
CA SER A 308 24.74 12.54 28.06
C SER A 308 24.03 11.21 27.79
N PRO A 309 22.77 11.23 27.29
CA PRO A 309 22.05 10.02 26.97
C PRO A 309 22.66 9.30 25.76
N ILE A 310 22.83 7.97 25.88
CA ILE A 310 23.04 7.08 24.75
C ILE A 310 21.68 6.79 24.12
N VAL A 311 21.42 7.36 22.95
CA VAL A 311 20.25 7.04 22.12
C VAL A 311 20.62 5.94 21.14
N GLY A 312 19.93 4.80 21.22
CA GLY A 312 20.08 3.67 20.33
C GLY A 312 19.57 3.97 18.92
N SER A 313 20.04 3.19 17.95
CA SER A 313 19.52 3.24 16.58
C SER A 313 18.11 2.67 16.50
N ASP A 314 17.42 2.96 15.40
CA ASP A 314 16.14 2.32 15.05
C ASP A 314 16.30 0.79 14.99
N LEU A 315 15.52 0.09 15.81
CA LEU A 315 15.50 -1.37 15.94
C LEU A 315 14.56 -2.05 14.93
N GLN A 316 13.85 -1.28 14.11
CA GLN A 316 13.09 -1.73 12.95
C GLN A 316 12.16 -2.93 13.25
N PRO A 317 11.13 -2.77 14.09
CA PRO A 317 10.15 -3.83 14.32
C PRO A 317 9.45 -4.23 13.00
N ARG A 318 9.22 -5.53 12.78
CA ARG A 318 8.42 -5.99 11.64
C ARG A 318 6.91 -5.79 11.88
N LEU A 319 6.18 -5.59 10.79
CA LEU A 319 4.73 -5.61 10.75
C LEU A 319 4.18 -7.01 11.05
N ARG A 320 3.16 -7.09 11.89
CA ARG A 320 2.40 -8.31 12.21
C ARG A 320 0.91 -8.09 11.98
N ASN A 321 0.17 -9.17 11.86
CA ASN A 321 -1.31 -9.12 11.86
C ASN A 321 -1.85 -8.40 13.11
N THR A 322 -1.22 -8.61 14.27
CA THR A 322 -1.61 -8.00 15.55
C THR A 322 -1.10 -6.57 15.74
N THR A 323 -0.37 -5.99 14.78
CA THR A 323 0.11 -4.61 14.87
C THR A 323 -1.08 -3.65 14.84
N ARG A 324 -1.11 -2.69 15.76
CA ARG A 324 -2.18 -1.69 15.85
C ARG A 324 -2.00 -0.62 14.79
N LEU A 325 -3.10 -0.11 14.24
CA LEU A 325 -3.05 0.95 13.23
C LEU A 325 -2.50 2.27 13.79
N SER A 326 -2.73 2.55 15.07
CA SER A 326 -2.17 3.71 15.77
C SER A 326 -0.64 3.68 15.91
N ASP A 327 -0.02 2.52 15.72
CA ASP A 327 1.42 2.36 15.80
C ASP A 327 2.13 2.56 14.44
N LEU A 328 1.38 2.87 13.37
CA LEU A 328 1.89 3.03 12.02
C LEU A 328 2.09 4.52 11.65
N LEU A 329 2.87 4.76 10.59
CA LEU A 329 2.99 6.05 9.89
C LEU A 329 3.48 7.23 10.72
N GLY A 330 3.97 6.99 11.94
CA GLY A 330 4.43 8.04 12.82
C GLY A 330 4.52 7.60 14.27
N THR A 331 4.73 8.59 15.12
CA THR A 331 4.85 8.43 16.56
C THR A 331 4.16 9.60 17.25
N PRO A 332 3.53 9.38 18.41
CA PRO A 332 2.98 10.48 19.20
C PRO A 332 4.10 11.21 19.93
N ALA A 333 3.89 12.51 20.17
CA ALA A 333 4.77 13.28 21.04
C ALA A 333 4.69 12.73 22.47
N ARG A 334 5.83 12.58 23.14
CA ARG A 334 5.88 12.05 24.51
C ARG A 334 6.82 12.82 25.42
N ALA A 335 6.57 12.77 26.72
CA ALA A 335 7.45 13.29 27.76
C ALA A 335 7.53 12.30 28.91
N VAL A 336 8.74 12.10 29.46
CA VAL A 336 8.94 11.32 30.69
C VAL A 336 9.19 12.31 31.82
N LEU A 337 8.32 12.33 32.81
CA LEU A 337 8.50 13.11 34.03
C LEU A 337 9.16 12.23 35.07
N ARG A 338 10.35 12.65 35.51
CA ARG A 338 11.17 11.92 36.47
C ARG A 338 11.16 12.61 37.82
N PHE A 339 10.88 11.87 38.89
CA PHE A 339 10.81 12.39 40.24
C PHE A 339 11.85 11.73 41.14
N GLN A 340 12.14 12.36 42.29
CA GLN A 340 13.00 11.73 43.28
C GLN A 340 12.21 10.67 44.05
N GLY A 341 12.75 9.47 44.16
CA GLY A 341 12.09 8.35 44.83
C GLY A 341 11.96 7.15 43.90
N SER A 342 11.06 6.24 44.26
CA SER A 342 10.63 5.13 43.42
C SER A 342 9.11 5.19 43.29
N ASP A 343 8.57 4.48 42.30
CA ASP A 343 7.14 4.35 42.08
C ASP A 343 6.43 5.69 41.78
N ASN A 344 7.16 6.67 41.27
CA ASN A 344 6.63 8.01 40.99
C ASN A 344 6.92 8.57 39.60
N ASP A 345 7.77 7.94 38.77
CA ASP A 345 7.96 8.36 37.38
C ASP A 345 6.71 8.10 36.52
N LEU A 346 6.40 9.04 35.61
CA LEU A 346 5.25 8.96 34.72
C LEU A 346 5.60 9.37 33.29
N ILE A 347 4.86 8.82 32.34
CA ILE A 347 4.99 9.07 30.91
C ILE A 347 3.71 9.76 30.45
N LEU A 348 3.87 10.94 29.85
CA LEU A 348 2.81 11.64 29.14
C LEU A 348 2.94 11.34 27.64
N GLU A 349 1.88 10.88 26.99
CA GLU A 349 1.85 10.58 25.55
C GLU A 349 0.68 11.32 24.89
N ALA A 350 0.92 11.87 23.70
CA ALA A 350 -0.13 12.47 22.88
C ALA A 350 -1.10 11.40 22.37
N ASP A 351 -2.36 11.79 22.17
CA ASP A 351 -3.41 10.91 21.66
C ASP A 351 -3.32 10.59 20.16
N ARG A 352 -2.43 11.29 19.44
CA ARG A 352 -2.24 11.20 17.99
C ARG A 352 -0.78 11.28 17.59
N ASN A 353 -0.46 10.68 16.46
CA ASN A 353 0.83 10.78 15.81
C ASN A 353 1.02 12.18 15.19
N GLY A 354 2.27 12.61 15.11
CA GLY A 354 2.65 13.86 14.47
C GLY A 354 3.42 14.82 15.37
N ASP A 355 3.96 15.87 14.75
CA ASP A 355 4.88 16.82 15.38
C ASP A 355 4.18 18.02 16.03
N ALA A 356 2.89 18.22 15.74
CA ALA A 356 2.12 19.37 16.21
C ALA A 356 2.17 19.55 17.74
N LEU A 357 2.20 18.44 18.49
CA LEU A 357 2.23 18.41 19.96
C LEU A 357 3.64 18.27 20.55
N ASN A 358 4.69 18.38 19.73
CA ASN A 358 6.06 18.53 20.24
C ASN A 358 6.25 19.92 20.87
N GLY A 359 7.14 20.00 21.86
CA GLY A 359 7.51 21.24 22.53
C GLY A 359 6.53 21.73 23.59
N VAL A 360 5.56 20.90 24.02
CA VAL A 360 4.69 21.22 25.15
C VAL A 360 5.48 21.09 26.43
N LYS A 361 5.63 22.21 27.15
CA LYS A 361 6.39 22.31 28.38
C LYS A 361 5.49 22.00 29.56
N ILE A 362 5.94 21.10 30.43
CA ILE A 362 5.13 20.58 31.53
C ILE A 362 5.73 21.07 32.84
N ARG A 363 4.88 21.57 33.74
CA ARG A 363 5.27 21.98 35.09
C ARG A 363 4.26 21.52 36.12
N LEU A 364 4.76 21.16 37.29
CA LEU A 364 3.97 20.88 38.48
C LEU A 364 4.06 22.08 39.42
N VAL A 365 2.92 22.54 39.93
CA VAL A 365 2.84 23.72 40.79
C VAL A 365 2.09 23.33 42.05
N ASP A 366 2.67 23.63 43.22
CA ASP A 366 1.98 23.48 44.49
C ASP A 366 0.80 24.46 44.56
N ASP A 367 -0.38 23.94 44.88
CA ASP A 367 -1.58 24.74 45.09
C ASP A 367 -2.27 24.31 46.39
N PRO A 368 -2.31 25.17 47.42
CA PRO A 368 -2.90 24.84 48.71
C PRO A 368 -4.42 24.64 48.66
N LEU A 369 -5.07 24.92 47.53
CA LEU A 369 -6.50 24.64 47.30
C LEU A 369 -6.76 23.26 46.68
N VAL A 370 -5.72 22.58 46.18
CA VAL A 370 -5.81 21.21 45.68
C VAL A 370 -5.81 20.25 46.86
N THR A 371 -6.59 19.17 46.74
CA THR A 371 -6.61 18.06 47.70
C THR A 371 -6.32 16.76 46.95
N VAL A 372 -5.76 15.77 47.63
CA VAL A 372 -5.43 14.46 47.04
C VAL A 372 -6.61 13.89 46.26
N GLY A 373 -6.36 13.55 44.99
CA GLY A 373 -7.35 12.99 44.07
C GLY A 373 -8.24 14.05 43.39
N ASN A 374 -7.96 15.34 43.61
CA ASN A 374 -8.60 16.48 42.93
C ASN A 374 -7.55 17.41 42.30
N GLU A 375 -6.44 16.86 41.81
CA GLU A 375 -5.41 17.59 41.09
C GLU A 375 -6.01 18.30 39.86
N LEU A 376 -5.58 19.53 39.58
CA LEU A 376 -6.12 20.35 38.50
C LEU A 376 -5.16 20.43 37.32
N ILE A 377 -5.70 20.26 36.11
CA ILE A 377 -4.95 20.33 34.86
C ILE A 377 -5.33 21.61 34.09
N GLU A 378 -4.33 22.41 33.75
CA GLU A 378 -4.48 23.62 32.92
C GLU A 378 -3.58 23.49 31.69
N TYR A 379 -4.14 23.60 30.48
CA TYR A 379 -3.40 23.54 29.23
C TYR A 379 -3.58 24.81 28.40
N ASP A 380 -2.48 25.49 28.15
CA ASP A 380 -2.40 26.61 27.22
C ASP A 380 -1.84 26.12 25.88
N ALA A 381 -2.75 25.87 24.93
CA ALA A 381 -2.39 25.39 23.59
C ALA A 381 -1.61 26.42 22.76
N VAL A 382 -1.75 27.72 23.05
CA VAL A 382 -1.09 28.80 22.29
C VAL A 382 0.38 28.89 22.71
N ASN A 383 0.63 28.86 24.02
CA ASN A 383 1.99 28.91 24.57
C ASN A 383 2.65 27.52 24.68
N LYS A 384 1.91 26.44 24.40
CA LYS A 384 2.33 25.04 24.57
C LYS A 384 2.81 24.77 26.00
N GLU A 385 1.99 25.13 26.98
CA GLU A 385 2.29 24.92 28.41
C GLU A 385 1.20 24.08 29.08
N LEU A 386 1.61 23.02 29.79
CA LEU A 386 0.75 22.18 30.61
C LEU A 386 1.13 22.38 32.08
N THR A 387 0.20 22.91 32.87
CA THR A 387 0.36 23.11 34.32
C THR A 387 -0.48 22.07 35.06
N ILE A 388 0.17 21.31 35.94
CA ILE A 388 -0.45 20.33 36.81
C ILE A 388 -0.38 20.89 38.23
N ARG A 389 -1.52 21.15 38.85
CA ARG A 389 -1.59 21.64 40.23
C ARG A 389 -1.71 20.47 41.19
N ILE A 390 -0.82 20.42 42.17
CA ILE A 390 -0.69 19.31 43.13
C ILE A 390 -0.68 19.83 44.58
N ASP A 391 -0.90 18.95 45.54
CA ASP A 391 -0.52 19.15 46.94
C ASP A 391 0.88 18.53 47.13
N GLU A 392 1.90 19.36 47.33
CA GLU A 392 3.30 18.91 47.41
C GLU A 392 3.58 17.87 48.51
N THR A 393 2.71 17.78 49.53
CA THR A 393 2.91 16.90 50.68
C THR A 393 2.16 15.58 50.59
N HIS A 394 1.18 15.46 49.69
CA HIS A 394 0.30 14.30 49.64
C HIS A 394 0.02 13.74 48.24
N THR A 395 0.12 14.52 47.17
CA THR A 395 -0.19 14.03 45.83
C THR A 395 0.81 12.96 45.40
N LYS A 396 0.30 11.82 44.95
CA LYS A 396 1.08 10.71 44.42
C LYS A 396 1.04 10.68 42.90
N ALA A 397 1.92 9.88 42.30
CA ALA A 397 1.93 9.70 40.85
C ALA A 397 0.62 9.11 40.31
N GLU A 398 -0.04 8.21 41.05
CA GLU A 398 -1.36 7.67 40.67
C GLU A 398 -2.43 8.75 40.57
N ASP A 399 -2.41 9.73 41.48
CA ASP A 399 -3.37 10.84 41.51
C ASP A 399 -3.17 11.78 40.30
N VAL A 400 -1.91 12.10 39.98
CA VAL A 400 -1.58 12.90 38.78
C VAL A 400 -2.00 12.18 37.50
N VAL A 401 -1.74 10.87 37.39
CA VAL A 401 -2.13 10.08 36.23
C VAL A 401 -3.65 10.06 36.07
N ALA A 402 -4.40 9.91 37.17
CA ALA A 402 -5.86 9.97 37.14
C ALA A 402 -6.36 11.34 36.65
N ALA A 403 -5.86 12.44 37.22
CA ALA A 403 -6.26 13.79 36.85
C ALA A 403 -5.98 14.13 35.37
N ILE A 404 -4.82 13.71 34.83
CA ILE A 404 -4.49 13.87 33.41
C ILE A 404 -5.45 13.08 32.53
N ASN A 405 -5.72 11.82 32.87
CA ASN A 405 -6.59 10.95 32.07
C ASN A 405 -8.07 11.38 32.14
N ASP A 406 -8.51 11.95 33.25
CA ASP A 406 -9.83 12.56 33.38
C ASP A 406 -9.94 13.83 32.54
N ALA A 407 -8.91 14.70 32.55
CA ALA A 407 -8.86 15.89 31.69
C ALA A 407 -8.82 15.53 30.20
N TYR A 408 -8.09 14.47 29.83
CA TYR A 408 -8.10 13.91 28.47
C TYR A 408 -9.49 13.42 28.07
N SER A 409 -10.14 12.62 28.93
CA SER A 409 -11.47 12.07 28.68
C SER A 409 -12.54 13.17 28.56
N ALA A 410 -12.34 14.30 29.24
CA ALA A 410 -13.17 15.50 29.13
C ALA A 410 -12.85 16.38 27.91
N GLY A 411 -11.83 16.03 27.11
CA GLY A 411 -11.40 16.78 25.92
C GLY A 411 -10.66 18.09 26.23
N VAL A 412 -10.17 18.27 27.46
CA VAL A 412 -9.47 19.49 27.91
C VAL A 412 -8.03 19.51 27.38
N ILE A 413 -7.38 18.35 27.31
CA ILE A 413 -5.99 18.20 26.87
C ILE A 413 -5.86 17.05 25.84
N PRO A 414 -4.88 17.10 24.92
CA PRO A 414 -4.64 16.06 23.92
C PRO A 414 -3.58 15.04 24.37
N PHE A 415 -3.46 14.79 25.68
CA PHE A 415 -2.44 13.91 26.26
C PHE A 415 -3.04 13.00 27.31
N TYR A 416 -2.59 11.75 27.35
CA TYR A 416 -2.90 10.81 28.42
C TYR A 416 -1.60 10.43 29.15
N ALA A 417 -1.72 9.99 30.40
CA ALA A 417 -0.58 9.62 31.24
C ALA A 417 -0.60 8.14 31.64
N LEU A 418 0.60 7.58 31.78
CA LEU A 418 0.86 6.22 32.25
C LEU A 418 1.98 6.26 33.30
N LEU A 419 1.95 5.35 34.27
CA LEU A 419 3.11 5.13 35.15
C LEU A 419 4.27 4.50 34.36
N ASP A 420 5.50 5.02 34.52
CA ASP A 420 6.68 4.46 33.87
C ASP A 420 6.95 3.05 34.42
N ILE A 421 6.92 2.05 33.53
CA ILE A 421 7.11 0.64 33.90
C ILE A 421 8.52 0.40 34.43
N THR A 422 9.51 1.18 33.99
CA THR A 422 10.91 1.02 34.40
C THR A 422 11.20 1.51 35.82
N ASP A 423 10.27 2.23 36.44
CA ASP A 423 10.38 2.71 37.82
C ASP A 423 9.44 1.99 38.80
N ARG A 424 8.74 0.92 38.34
CA ARG A 424 7.83 0.15 39.20
C ARG A 424 8.60 -0.72 40.18
N GLY A 425 8.45 -0.40 41.47
CA GLY A 425 8.85 -1.15 42.64
C GLY A 425 7.69 -1.92 43.27
N GLU A 426 7.69 -1.99 44.61
CA GLU A 426 6.73 -2.78 45.40
C GLU A 426 5.33 -2.13 45.45
N PHE A 427 5.25 -0.81 45.30
CA PHE A 427 3.99 -0.05 45.39
C PHE A 427 3.82 0.93 44.22
N PRO A 428 3.58 0.43 42.98
CA PRO A 428 3.51 1.26 41.78
C PRO A 428 2.53 2.43 41.90
N GLY A 429 3.00 3.64 41.61
CA GLY A 429 2.19 4.87 41.60
C GLY A 429 1.99 5.51 42.97
N GLN A 430 2.43 4.88 44.07
CA GLN A 430 2.24 5.41 45.42
C GLN A 430 3.32 6.41 45.87
N GLY A 431 4.37 6.60 45.07
CA GLY A 431 5.41 7.59 45.37
C GLY A 431 4.89 9.03 45.21
N LEU A 432 5.39 9.94 46.05
CA LEU A 432 5.04 11.36 46.01
C LEU A 432 5.63 12.04 44.77
N VAL A 433 4.86 12.97 44.19
CA VAL A 433 5.36 13.90 43.17
C VAL A 433 5.71 15.24 43.80
N PHE A 434 6.63 15.98 43.19
CA PHE A 434 7.12 17.25 43.73
C PHE A 434 6.90 18.40 42.75
N PRO A 435 6.67 19.64 43.27
CA PRO A 435 6.54 20.81 42.41
C PRO A 435 7.83 21.08 41.64
N THR A 436 7.68 21.58 40.42
CA THR A 436 8.80 21.95 39.57
C THR A 436 9.44 23.25 40.07
N PRO A 437 10.79 23.33 40.17
CA PRO A 437 11.47 24.54 40.59
C PRO A 437 11.10 25.77 39.73
N PRO A 438 11.05 26.99 40.31
CA PRO A 438 10.71 28.19 39.55
C PRO A 438 11.68 28.43 38.37
N GLY A 439 11.11 28.57 37.18
CA GLY A 439 11.87 28.81 35.94
C GLY A 439 12.36 27.54 35.23
N GLU A 440 12.10 26.36 35.81
CA GLU A 440 12.39 25.06 35.22
C GLU A 440 11.11 24.39 34.69
N TRP A 441 11.29 23.33 33.90
CA TRP A 441 10.23 22.50 33.35
C TRP A 441 10.47 21.05 33.80
N ALA A 442 9.41 20.37 34.25
CA ALA A 442 9.50 18.97 34.65
C ALA A 442 9.85 18.09 33.44
N ALA A 443 9.24 18.38 32.29
CA ALA A 443 9.56 17.74 31.03
C ALA A 443 9.06 18.59 29.85
N VAL A 444 9.48 18.23 28.64
CA VAL A 444 8.98 18.80 27.39
C VAL A 444 8.64 17.64 26.46
N THR A 445 7.48 17.70 25.80
CA THR A 445 7.10 16.66 24.84
C THR A 445 8.00 16.68 23.61
N GLU A 446 8.47 15.51 23.19
CA GLU A 446 9.37 15.33 22.06
C GLU A 446 9.06 14.02 21.29
N GLY A 447 9.67 13.87 20.12
CA GLY A 447 9.63 12.61 19.36
C GLY A 447 8.33 12.33 18.60
N GLY A 448 7.36 13.25 18.59
CA GLY A 448 6.19 13.16 17.73
C GLY A 448 6.55 13.37 16.26
N SER A 449 6.07 12.50 15.39
CA SER A 449 6.38 12.52 13.95
C SER A 449 5.28 11.84 13.12
N GLY A 450 5.27 12.08 11.82
CA GLY A 450 4.35 11.44 10.89
C GLY A 450 2.91 11.92 11.00
N GLU A 451 1.95 11.06 10.67
CA GLU A 451 0.52 11.34 10.76
C GLU A 451 -0.26 10.10 11.22
N ASP A 452 -1.49 10.29 11.69
CA ASP A 452 -2.38 9.17 12.01
C ASP A 452 -2.81 8.42 10.74
N PHE A 453 -3.07 7.13 10.91
CA PHE A 453 -3.71 6.33 9.88
C PHE A 453 -5.14 6.80 9.62
N ASP A 454 -5.44 7.16 8.38
CA ASP A 454 -6.77 7.53 7.89
C ASP A 454 -7.66 6.30 7.80
N ARG A 455 -8.31 5.98 8.92
CA ARG A 455 -9.28 4.88 9.03
C ARG A 455 -10.67 5.24 8.50
N ASN A 456 -11.02 6.53 8.46
CA ASN A 456 -12.39 6.98 8.25
C ASN A 456 -12.76 7.12 6.77
N SER A 457 -11.79 7.50 5.92
CA SER A 457 -12.08 7.70 4.50
C SER A 457 -12.22 6.37 3.77
N GLY A 458 -11.35 5.41 4.07
CA GLY A 458 -11.31 4.13 3.37
C GLY A 458 -10.71 4.27 1.97
N LEU A 459 -10.84 3.21 1.17
CA LEU A 459 -10.33 3.19 -0.21
C LEU A 459 -11.38 2.65 -1.20
N GLN A 460 -11.20 2.99 -2.47
CA GLN A 460 -12.02 2.50 -3.56
C GLN A 460 -11.29 1.42 -4.33
N ILE A 461 -11.91 0.25 -4.48
CA ILE A 461 -11.38 -0.86 -5.26
C ILE A 461 -12.27 -1.05 -6.47
N THR A 462 -11.71 -0.83 -7.65
CA THR A 462 -12.35 -1.27 -8.88
C THR A 462 -11.82 -2.66 -9.21
N ASN A 463 -12.69 -3.68 -9.15
CA ASN A 463 -12.34 -5.03 -9.55
C ASN A 463 -13.57 -5.73 -10.13
N GLY A 464 -13.38 -6.56 -11.15
CA GLY A 464 -14.48 -7.27 -11.80
C GLY A 464 -15.53 -6.36 -12.46
N GLY A 465 -15.12 -5.14 -12.88
CA GLY A 465 -16.02 -4.13 -13.47
C GLY A 465 -16.97 -3.46 -12.47
N ARG A 466 -16.72 -3.62 -11.17
CA ARG A 466 -17.48 -2.97 -10.09
C ARG A 466 -16.52 -2.20 -9.20
N THR A 467 -16.96 -1.08 -8.66
CA THR A 467 -16.22 -0.30 -7.67
C THR A 467 -16.81 -0.55 -6.29
N PHE A 468 -15.96 -0.96 -5.35
CA PHE A 468 -16.28 -1.20 -3.96
C PHE A 468 -15.63 -0.13 -3.09
N VAL A 469 -16.34 0.35 -2.09
CA VAL A 469 -15.76 1.19 -1.03
C VAL A 469 -15.44 0.28 0.15
N VAL A 470 -14.19 0.31 0.62
CA VAL A 470 -13.75 -0.44 1.80
C VAL A 470 -13.59 0.52 2.96
N ASP A 471 -14.41 0.31 3.99
CA ASP A 471 -14.43 1.09 5.23
C ASP A 471 -13.58 0.42 6.31
N PHE A 472 -12.66 1.19 6.92
CA PHE A 472 -11.77 0.77 8.00
C PHE A 472 -12.06 1.48 9.33
N SER A 473 -13.17 2.20 9.46
CA SER A 473 -13.48 3.02 10.65
C SER A 473 -13.54 2.21 11.95
N ASP A 474 -13.90 0.93 11.87
CA ASP A 474 -13.95 -0.08 12.94
C ASP A 474 -12.70 -0.99 13.01
N ALA A 475 -11.67 -0.76 12.19
CA ALA A 475 -10.44 -1.52 12.21
C ALA A 475 -9.47 -1.01 13.29
N TYR A 476 -8.83 -1.92 14.03
CA TYR A 476 -7.86 -1.60 15.07
C TYR A 476 -6.46 -2.14 14.75
N THR A 477 -6.38 -3.21 13.98
CA THR A 477 -5.14 -3.92 13.64
C THR A 477 -4.96 -4.13 12.15
N ILE A 478 -3.74 -4.50 11.73
CA ILE A 478 -3.45 -4.92 10.35
C ILE A 478 -4.29 -6.14 9.94
N GLU A 479 -4.59 -7.05 10.87
CA GLU A 479 -5.48 -8.18 10.62
C GLU A 479 -6.88 -7.74 10.20
N ASP A 480 -7.43 -6.73 10.86
CA ASP A 480 -8.75 -6.18 10.51
C ASP A 480 -8.75 -5.59 9.10
N VAL A 481 -7.69 -4.85 8.75
CA VAL A 481 -7.49 -4.29 7.40
C VAL A 481 -7.41 -5.40 6.35
N ILE A 482 -6.59 -6.42 6.59
CA ILE A 482 -6.42 -7.56 5.68
C ILE A 482 -7.72 -8.34 5.53
N ASN A 483 -8.46 -8.57 6.62
CA ASN A 483 -9.74 -9.30 6.59
C ASN A 483 -10.79 -8.53 5.78
N LYS A 484 -10.86 -7.20 5.92
CA LYS A 484 -11.75 -6.35 5.12
C LYS A 484 -11.39 -6.37 3.64
N LEU A 485 -10.10 -6.30 3.30
CA LEU A 485 -9.63 -6.40 1.91
C LEU A 485 -9.87 -7.79 1.31
N ASN A 486 -9.76 -8.86 2.11
CA ASN A 486 -10.00 -10.24 1.72
C ASN A 486 -11.48 -10.65 1.69
N ASN A 487 -12.40 -9.68 1.73
CA ASN A 487 -13.82 -9.97 1.55
C ASN A 487 -14.03 -10.73 0.21
N PRO A 488 -14.67 -11.92 0.22
CA PRO A 488 -14.88 -12.71 -0.99
C PRO A 488 -15.58 -11.97 -2.13
N GLU A 489 -16.39 -10.95 -1.84
CA GLU A 489 -17.08 -10.15 -2.85
C GLU A 489 -16.14 -9.27 -3.67
N TYR A 490 -15.03 -8.83 -3.09
CA TYR A 490 -14.04 -7.99 -3.78
C TYR A 490 -13.14 -8.80 -4.72
N GLY A 491 -13.06 -10.12 -4.53
CA GLY A 491 -12.25 -11.00 -5.35
C GLY A 491 -10.76 -10.71 -5.26
N LEU A 492 -10.26 -10.38 -4.06
CA LEU A 492 -8.86 -10.00 -3.81
C LEU A 492 -8.13 -11.00 -2.90
N ILE A 493 -6.80 -10.84 -2.85
CA ILE A 493 -5.91 -11.35 -1.82
C ILE A 493 -5.10 -10.20 -1.28
N ALA A 494 -5.17 -9.95 0.00
CA ALA A 494 -4.31 -9.07 0.77
C ALA A 494 -3.48 -9.89 1.76
N GLU A 495 -2.19 -9.61 1.85
CA GLU A 495 -1.26 -10.24 2.79
C GLU A 495 -0.14 -9.28 3.19
N ILE A 496 0.46 -9.48 4.36
CA ILE A 496 1.69 -8.74 4.73
C ILE A 496 2.80 -9.17 3.76
N ASN A 497 3.53 -8.20 3.22
CA ASN A 497 4.61 -8.47 2.30
C ASN A 497 5.78 -9.22 2.98
N ASN A 498 6.62 -9.90 2.19
CA ASN A 498 7.74 -10.67 2.72
C ASN A 498 8.78 -9.82 3.48
N SER A 499 8.85 -8.51 3.22
CA SER A 499 9.72 -7.61 3.97
C SER A 499 9.18 -7.29 5.37
N GLY A 500 7.91 -7.58 5.65
CA GLY A 500 7.25 -7.23 6.91
C GLY A 500 7.10 -5.73 7.10
N ARG A 501 6.94 -4.97 6.01
CA ARG A 501 6.88 -3.49 6.05
C ARG A 501 5.70 -2.89 5.29
N GLY A 502 4.86 -3.71 4.68
CA GLY A 502 3.73 -3.24 3.87
C GLY A 502 2.74 -4.36 3.58
N ILE A 503 1.70 -4.03 2.83
CA ILE A 503 0.64 -4.97 2.42
C ILE A 503 0.70 -5.17 0.92
N ASN A 504 0.67 -6.42 0.48
CA ASN A 504 0.53 -6.80 -0.92
C ASN A 504 -0.94 -7.05 -1.23
N ILE A 505 -1.44 -6.52 -2.35
CA ILE A 505 -2.81 -6.78 -2.81
C ILE A 505 -2.79 -7.31 -4.25
N ARG A 506 -3.60 -8.35 -4.51
CA ARG A 506 -3.74 -9.00 -5.81
C ARG A 506 -5.20 -9.27 -6.13
N SER A 507 -5.60 -9.13 -7.40
CA SER A 507 -6.92 -9.58 -7.86
C SER A 507 -6.90 -11.07 -8.21
N ARG A 508 -8.01 -11.76 -7.92
CA ARG A 508 -8.32 -13.14 -8.34
C ARG A 508 -9.27 -13.19 -9.54
N VAL A 509 -9.60 -12.03 -10.11
CA VAL A 509 -10.60 -11.92 -11.17
C VAL A 509 -9.90 -11.73 -12.51
N SER A 510 -10.13 -12.64 -13.45
CA SER A 510 -9.65 -12.57 -14.81
C SER A 510 -10.68 -11.90 -15.73
N GLY A 511 -10.18 -11.09 -16.67
CA GLY A 511 -10.99 -10.41 -17.70
C GLY A 511 -11.51 -9.02 -17.35
N ALA A 512 -11.07 -8.45 -16.22
CA ALA A 512 -11.47 -7.11 -15.78
C ALA A 512 -10.26 -6.30 -15.33
N ASP A 513 -10.45 -4.97 -15.33
CA ASP A 513 -9.52 -4.01 -14.75
C ASP A 513 -9.53 -4.14 -13.22
N PHE A 514 -8.36 -3.96 -12.63
CA PHE A 514 -8.11 -3.90 -11.20
C PHE A 514 -7.41 -2.59 -10.86
N ALA A 515 -8.01 -1.81 -9.97
CA ALA A 515 -7.44 -0.55 -9.54
C ALA A 515 -7.80 -0.27 -8.08
N ILE A 516 -6.89 0.40 -7.38
CA ILE A 516 -7.11 0.88 -6.02
C ILE A 516 -6.87 2.38 -6.02
N GLY A 517 -7.90 3.12 -5.60
CA GLY A 517 -7.89 4.56 -5.46
C GLY A 517 -8.34 5.00 -4.07
N GLU A 518 -8.34 6.29 -3.83
CA GLU A 518 -8.79 6.86 -2.55
C GLU A 518 -10.31 6.92 -2.46
N ASN A 519 -10.84 7.02 -1.25
CA ASN A 519 -12.25 7.30 -1.02
C ASN A 519 -12.43 8.62 -0.24
N GLY A 520 -11.88 9.70 -0.77
CA GLY A 520 -11.98 11.07 -0.23
C GLY A 520 -10.81 11.51 0.64
N GLY A 521 -9.98 10.58 1.10
CA GLY A 521 -8.84 10.81 2.00
C GLY A 521 -7.51 10.31 1.45
N LYS A 522 -6.69 9.71 2.32
CA LYS A 522 -5.32 9.24 2.01
C LYS A 522 -5.07 7.77 2.33
N THR A 523 -6.09 7.00 2.73
CA THR A 523 -5.94 5.61 3.18
C THR A 523 -5.15 4.74 2.18
N ALA A 524 -5.43 4.81 0.87
CA ALA A 524 -4.73 3.99 -0.12
C ALA A 524 -3.26 4.41 -0.29
N THR A 525 -2.98 5.71 -0.21
CA THR A 525 -1.64 6.31 -0.27
C THR A 525 -0.83 5.95 0.97
N GLN A 526 -1.46 6.04 2.15
CA GLN A 526 -0.87 5.70 3.43
C GLN A 526 -0.54 4.20 3.56
N LEU A 527 -1.37 3.32 3.01
CA LEU A 527 -1.04 1.90 2.87
C LEU A 527 -0.03 1.64 1.74
N GLY A 528 0.21 2.62 0.87
CA GLY A 528 1.09 2.51 -0.29
C GLY A 528 0.55 1.61 -1.40
N VAL A 529 -0.76 1.37 -1.43
CA VAL A 529 -1.44 0.42 -2.33
C VAL A 529 -2.25 1.12 -3.43
N ARG A 530 -2.22 2.46 -3.50
CA ARG A 530 -2.85 3.21 -4.58
C ARG A 530 -2.20 2.86 -5.92
N THR A 531 -3.00 2.44 -6.92
CA THR A 531 -2.46 1.94 -8.20
C THR A 531 -2.04 3.05 -9.17
N LEU A 532 -2.49 4.29 -8.97
CA LEU A 532 -2.03 5.46 -9.71
C LEU A 532 -1.45 6.50 -8.75
N THR A 533 -0.16 6.81 -8.90
CA THR A 533 0.59 7.73 -8.04
C THR A 533 1.25 8.83 -8.86
N GLY A 534 1.72 9.90 -8.23
CA GLY A 534 2.50 10.94 -8.92
C GLY A 534 3.79 10.38 -9.55
N SER A 535 4.39 9.37 -8.92
CA SER A 535 5.58 8.67 -9.43
C SER A 535 5.32 7.70 -10.58
N THR A 536 4.06 7.40 -10.92
CA THR A 536 3.73 6.52 -12.04
C THR A 536 4.28 7.12 -13.34
N ARG A 537 5.01 6.32 -14.12
CA ARG A 537 5.64 6.80 -15.36
C ARG A 537 4.59 6.96 -16.45
N LEU A 538 4.73 8.00 -17.27
CA LEU A 538 3.84 8.21 -18.41
C LEU A 538 3.88 7.04 -19.39
N SER A 539 5.00 6.33 -19.52
CA SER A 539 5.14 5.13 -20.36
C SER A 539 4.37 3.91 -19.84
N GLU A 540 4.03 3.86 -18.55
CA GLU A 540 3.30 2.73 -17.94
C GLU A 540 1.78 2.87 -18.13
N LEU A 541 1.30 4.08 -18.43
CA LEU A 541 -0.12 4.35 -18.64
C LEU A 541 -0.68 3.59 -19.85
N ASN A 542 -2.00 3.37 -19.83
CA ASN A 542 -2.76 2.72 -20.90
C ASN A 542 -2.26 1.30 -21.24
N PHE A 543 -1.96 0.51 -20.20
CA PHE A 543 -1.36 -0.83 -20.29
C PHE A 543 0.02 -0.82 -20.98
N GLY A 544 0.86 0.16 -20.65
CA GLY A 544 2.21 0.29 -21.19
C GLY A 544 2.31 0.91 -22.59
N ARG A 545 1.21 1.39 -23.18
CA ARG A 545 1.23 2.17 -24.44
C ARG A 545 1.76 3.58 -24.24
N GLY A 546 1.66 4.07 -23.02
CA GLY A 546 2.13 5.38 -22.61
C GLY A 546 1.20 6.53 -23.00
N VAL A 547 1.76 7.74 -23.01
CA VAL A 547 1.12 8.99 -23.43
C VAL A 547 1.85 9.51 -24.66
N HIS A 548 1.11 9.78 -25.75
CA HIS A 548 1.71 10.26 -26.98
C HIS A 548 1.87 11.77 -26.95
N ASP A 549 3.12 12.21 -27.03
CA ASP A 549 3.52 13.61 -27.12
C ASP A 549 3.56 14.06 -28.60
N TYR A 550 2.93 15.20 -28.91
CA TYR A 550 2.94 15.80 -30.24
C TYR A 550 3.81 17.06 -30.29
N GLN A 551 4.97 16.98 -30.95
CA GLN A 551 5.94 18.07 -31.05
C GLN A 551 5.78 18.85 -32.37
N GLU A 552 5.26 20.09 -32.32
CA GLU A 552 5.20 21.03 -33.45
C GLU A 552 5.92 22.37 -33.13
N VAL A 553 6.39 23.08 -34.15
CA VAL A 553 7.02 24.41 -34.00
C VAL A 553 5.94 25.47 -33.72
N GLY A 554 6.10 26.26 -32.66
CA GLY A 554 5.11 27.26 -32.24
C GLY A 554 4.89 28.42 -33.21
N GLN A 555 3.80 29.17 -32.99
CA GLN A 555 3.39 30.34 -33.76
C GLN A 555 3.52 31.63 -32.95
N THR A 556 3.99 32.72 -33.56
CA THR A 556 4.07 34.05 -32.94
C THR A 556 2.72 34.79 -33.05
N ALA A 557 2.25 35.43 -31.98
CA ALA A 557 1.04 36.25 -32.04
C ALA A 557 1.24 37.46 -32.97
N GLN A 558 0.23 37.81 -33.77
CA GLN A 558 0.29 38.95 -34.69
C GLN A 558 -1.05 39.66 -34.85
N VAL A 559 -1.00 40.91 -35.32
CA VAL A 559 -2.18 41.68 -35.75
C VAL A 559 -1.80 42.68 -36.82
N ILE A 560 -2.72 42.90 -37.77
CA ILE A 560 -2.61 43.94 -38.79
C ILE A 560 -3.55 45.08 -38.43
N PHE A 561 -3.01 46.29 -38.28
CA PHE A 561 -3.75 47.53 -38.23
C PHE A 561 -3.86 48.11 -39.64
N ASN A 562 -5.07 48.17 -40.19
CA ASN A 562 -5.32 48.64 -41.56
C ASN A 562 -6.26 49.87 -41.58
N PRO A 563 -5.74 51.08 -41.33
CA PRO A 563 -6.54 52.30 -41.32
C PRO A 563 -6.98 52.72 -42.74
N ILE A 564 -8.00 53.58 -42.85
CA ILE A 564 -8.50 54.07 -44.14
C ILE A 564 -7.41 54.90 -44.82
N GLY A 565 -6.94 54.45 -46.00
CA GLY A 565 -5.92 55.12 -46.79
C GLY A 565 -5.01 54.13 -47.51
N ALA A 566 -4.10 54.64 -48.35
CA ALA A 566 -3.02 53.84 -48.92
C ALA A 566 -1.74 54.07 -48.13
N ASN A 567 -0.82 53.09 -48.14
CA ASN A 567 0.53 53.18 -47.57
C ASN A 567 0.58 53.41 -46.04
N ASN A 568 -0.43 52.96 -45.29
CA ASN A 568 -0.55 53.19 -43.85
C ASN A 568 -0.84 51.94 -43.01
N ALA A 569 -0.87 50.75 -43.62
CA ALA A 569 -1.09 49.50 -42.90
C ALA A 569 0.16 49.09 -42.08
N LEU A 570 -0.05 48.66 -40.84
CA LEU A 570 1.00 48.22 -39.91
C LEU A 570 0.73 46.80 -39.46
N ILE A 571 1.78 46.01 -39.26
CA ILE A 571 1.70 44.69 -38.63
C ILE A 571 2.56 44.69 -37.37
N LEU A 572 1.95 44.26 -36.26
CA LEU A 572 2.61 44.00 -34.99
C LEU A 572 2.71 42.50 -34.81
N GLN A 573 3.92 41.97 -34.58
CA GLN A 573 4.20 40.54 -34.43
C GLN A 573 5.09 40.29 -33.21
N ALA A 574 4.76 39.29 -32.39
CA ALA A 574 5.61 38.88 -31.27
C ALA A 574 6.93 38.27 -31.76
N ARG A 575 8.01 38.48 -31.01
CA ARG A 575 9.35 37.95 -31.37
C ARG A 575 9.52 36.47 -31.06
N VAL A 576 8.73 35.92 -30.14
CA VAL A 576 8.81 34.52 -29.70
C VAL A 576 7.41 33.89 -29.83
N PRO A 577 7.30 32.61 -30.22
CA PRO A 577 6.04 31.86 -30.16
C PRO A 577 5.47 31.81 -28.74
N GLY A 578 4.14 31.79 -28.60
CA GLY A 578 3.50 31.70 -27.29
C GLY A 578 2.11 32.33 -27.23
N ALA A 579 1.21 31.73 -26.46
CA ALA A 579 -0.14 32.25 -26.26
C ALA A 579 -0.20 33.44 -25.29
N GLU A 580 0.82 33.61 -24.45
CA GLU A 580 0.98 34.77 -23.58
C GLU A 580 1.00 36.09 -24.37
N TRP A 581 1.43 36.05 -25.64
CA TRP A 581 1.49 37.19 -26.56
C TRP A 581 0.14 37.52 -27.23
N ASN A 582 -0.90 36.72 -27.01
CA ASN A 582 -2.26 37.02 -27.48
C ASN A 582 -2.92 38.09 -26.60
N GLY A 583 -3.80 38.90 -27.21
CA GLY A 583 -4.62 39.89 -26.52
C GLY A 583 -3.92 41.22 -26.21
N TYR A 584 -2.71 41.46 -26.75
CA TYR A 584 -2.08 42.77 -26.65
C TYR A 584 -2.79 43.78 -27.55
N LYS A 585 -3.37 44.82 -26.93
CA LYS A 585 -4.05 45.93 -27.61
C LYS A 585 -3.03 46.89 -28.21
N LEU A 586 -3.06 47.05 -29.52
CA LEU A 586 -2.39 48.13 -30.23
C LEU A 586 -3.39 49.26 -30.41
N ARG A 587 -3.28 50.31 -29.58
CA ARG A 587 -4.25 51.41 -29.52
C ARG A 587 -3.64 52.72 -30.02
N PHE A 588 -4.19 53.28 -31.08
CA PHE A 588 -3.84 54.60 -31.61
C PHE A 588 -4.80 55.66 -31.05
N PHE A 589 -4.28 56.74 -30.47
CA PHE A 589 -5.09 57.84 -29.90
C PHE A 589 -4.51 59.22 -30.25
N ASP A 590 -5.35 60.26 -30.22
CA ASP A 590 -4.91 61.64 -30.46
C ASP A 590 -4.16 62.21 -29.25
N THR A 591 -2.94 62.72 -29.46
CA THR A 591 -2.15 63.38 -28.40
C THR A 591 -2.65 64.79 -28.07
N GLY A 592 -3.47 65.39 -28.93
CA GLY A 592 -3.95 66.77 -28.79
C GLY A 592 -2.86 67.84 -28.94
N GLY A 593 -1.64 67.45 -29.31
CA GLY A 593 -0.47 68.30 -29.46
C GLY A 593 -0.13 68.61 -30.92
N PRO A 594 0.84 69.51 -31.17
CA PRO A 594 1.35 69.78 -32.52
C PRO A 594 2.12 68.55 -33.09
N PRO A 595 2.34 68.47 -34.41
CA PRO A 595 3.19 67.45 -35.03
C PRO A 595 4.55 67.34 -34.34
N GLY A 596 5.00 66.12 -34.03
CA GLY A 596 6.20 65.86 -33.21
C GLY A 596 5.90 65.52 -31.74
N SER A 597 4.64 65.53 -31.32
CA SER A 597 4.19 65.13 -29.98
C SER A 597 3.80 63.64 -29.88
N GLU A 598 4.14 62.82 -30.89
CA GLU A 598 3.85 61.39 -30.89
C GLU A 598 4.50 60.66 -29.71
N THR A 599 3.79 59.70 -29.12
CA THR A 599 4.24 58.94 -27.94
C THR A 599 3.98 57.45 -28.11
N ILE A 600 4.78 56.62 -27.45
CA ILE A 600 4.54 55.18 -27.35
C ILE A 600 4.70 54.79 -25.88
N SER A 601 3.69 54.14 -25.31
CA SER A 601 3.76 53.52 -24.00
C SER A 601 3.50 52.02 -24.10
N PHE A 602 4.16 51.27 -23.23
CA PHE A 602 4.01 49.82 -23.11
C PHE A 602 3.59 49.47 -21.70
N ASP A 603 2.43 48.86 -21.55
CA ASP A 603 1.95 48.29 -20.30
C ASP A 603 1.88 46.76 -20.44
N PRO A 604 2.85 46.02 -19.90
CA PRO A 604 2.84 44.56 -19.97
C PRO A 604 1.76 43.91 -19.10
N VAL A 605 1.23 44.62 -18.09
CA VAL A 605 0.21 44.09 -17.16
C VAL A 605 -1.18 44.23 -17.76
N GLN A 606 -1.50 45.40 -18.32
CA GLN A 606 -2.77 45.64 -19.03
C GLN A 606 -2.78 45.11 -20.47
N LYS A 607 -1.64 44.54 -20.92
CA LYS A 607 -1.41 44.11 -22.31
C LYS A 607 -1.76 45.20 -23.32
N GLU A 608 -1.25 46.41 -23.12
CA GLU A 608 -1.52 47.56 -23.99
C GLU A 608 -0.22 48.18 -24.53
N ILE A 609 -0.21 48.43 -25.84
CA ILE A 609 0.74 49.27 -26.55
C ILE A 609 -0.06 50.48 -27.05
N ALA A 610 0.06 51.60 -26.35
CA ALA A 610 -0.65 52.83 -26.72
C ALA A 610 0.28 53.73 -27.54
N ILE A 611 -0.18 54.10 -28.73
CA ILE A 611 0.54 54.95 -29.69
C ILE A 611 -0.22 56.26 -29.83
N GLY A 612 0.33 57.32 -29.26
CA GLY A 612 -0.17 58.68 -29.44
C GLY A 612 0.22 59.19 -30.83
N ILE A 613 -0.76 59.56 -31.65
CA ILE A 613 -0.61 60.16 -32.97
C ILE A 613 -1.20 61.57 -33.01
N VAL A 614 -0.82 62.37 -33.99
CA VAL A 614 -1.48 63.63 -34.35
C VAL A 614 -2.30 63.39 -35.63
N PRO A 615 -3.64 63.28 -35.54
CA PRO A 615 -4.48 63.00 -36.69
C PRO A 615 -4.26 64.01 -37.83
N GLY A 616 -4.10 63.50 -39.05
CA GLY A 616 -3.84 64.33 -40.23
C GLY A 616 -2.36 64.68 -40.47
N SER A 617 -1.44 64.32 -39.56
CA SER A 617 0.00 64.59 -39.73
C SER A 617 0.91 63.38 -39.53
N THR A 618 0.59 62.45 -38.64
CA THR A 618 1.47 61.30 -38.34
C THR A 618 1.37 60.22 -39.40
N THR A 619 2.50 59.82 -40.00
CA THR A 619 2.58 58.74 -40.99
C THR A 619 2.91 57.39 -40.36
N ALA A 620 2.59 56.29 -41.06
CA ALA A 620 2.89 54.94 -40.59
C ALA A 620 4.39 54.67 -40.42
N GLN A 621 5.21 55.17 -41.35
CA GLN A 621 6.67 55.10 -41.29
C GLN A 621 7.22 55.79 -40.04
N LYS A 622 6.65 56.95 -39.67
CA LYS A 622 7.07 57.70 -38.49
C LYS A 622 6.85 56.91 -37.19
N ILE A 623 5.75 56.16 -37.11
CA ILE A 623 5.46 55.30 -35.96
C ILE A 623 6.36 54.07 -35.91
N VAL A 624 6.66 53.44 -37.05
CA VAL A 624 7.62 52.31 -37.09
C VAL A 624 9.00 52.76 -36.58
N GLU A 625 9.48 53.92 -37.01
CA GLU A 625 10.74 54.50 -36.54
C GLU A 625 10.70 54.83 -35.04
N LEU A 626 9.60 55.42 -34.58
CA LEU A 626 9.42 55.76 -33.16
C LEU A 626 9.35 54.50 -32.28
N PHE A 627 8.68 53.44 -32.75
CA PHE A 627 8.58 52.16 -32.05
C PHE A 627 9.94 51.49 -31.91
N ALA A 628 10.75 51.48 -32.98
CA ALA A 628 12.12 50.95 -32.94
C ALA A 628 13.03 51.73 -31.97
N ALA A 629 12.80 53.04 -31.82
CA ALA A 629 13.56 53.91 -30.93
C ALA A 629 13.09 53.86 -29.45
N THR A 630 11.90 53.32 -29.16
CA THR A 630 11.29 53.32 -27.82
C THR A 630 11.51 51.97 -27.10
N PRO A 631 12.24 51.91 -25.98
CA PRO A 631 12.43 50.68 -25.18
C PRO A 631 11.12 50.12 -24.61
N GLY A 632 11.07 48.84 -24.26
CA GLY A 632 9.89 48.19 -23.70
C GLY A 632 9.16 47.35 -24.74
N ALA A 633 8.21 47.92 -25.49
CA ALA A 633 7.42 47.16 -26.46
C ALA A 633 8.28 46.49 -27.54
N ARG A 634 9.35 47.14 -28.00
CA ARG A 634 10.26 46.61 -29.04
C ARG A 634 11.03 45.35 -28.65
N ASP A 635 11.19 45.12 -27.34
CA ASP A 635 11.95 43.98 -26.82
C ASP A 635 11.13 42.67 -26.95
N TYR A 636 9.80 42.81 -27.03
CA TYR A 636 8.85 41.70 -27.12
C TYR A 636 8.15 41.61 -28.49
N PHE A 637 7.94 42.74 -29.15
CA PHE A 637 7.22 42.83 -30.42
C PHE A 637 8.04 43.51 -31.51
N ASP A 638 7.71 43.17 -32.75
CA ASP A 638 8.17 43.80 -33.97
C ASP A 638 7.00 44.54 -34.62
N LEU A 639 7.12 45.86 -34.80
CA LEU A 639 6.14 46.67 -35.52
C LEU A 639 6.75 47.11 -36.85
N ARG A 640 6.13 46.69 -37.95
CA ARG A 640 6.60 46.97 -39.31
C ARG A 640 5.45 47.35 -40.23
N LEU A 641 5.77 47.84 -41.43
CA LEU A 641 4.76 48.07 -42.47
C LEU A 641 4.18 46.71 -42.88
N ALA A 642 2.85 46.63 -42.95
CA ALA A 642 2.16 45.48 -43.52
C ALA A 642 2.26 45.59 -45.05
N ASP A 643 3.32 45.01 -45.61
CA ASP A 643 3.67 45.13 -47.03
C ASP A 643 3.93 43.77 -47.67
N GLU A 644 2.85 43.05 -47.99
CA GLU A 644 2.95 41.71 -48.61
C GLU A 644 3.34 41.77 -50.10
N ASN A 645 3.16 42.91 -50.76
CA ASN A 645 3.32 43.07 -52.22
C ASN A 645 4.28 44.20 -52.66
N GLY A 646 4.99 44.86 -51.74
CA GLY A 646 5.89 45.98 -52.06
C GLY A 646 5.18 47.32 -52.34
N ALA A 647 3.90 47.42 -52.01
CA ALA A 647 3.05 48.56 -52.32
C ALA A 647 3.00 49.59 -51.18
N ASN A 648 3.20 49.15 -49.94
CA ASN A 648 3.07 50.00 -48.75
C ASN A 648 4.42 50.63 -48.36
N ASN A 649 4.62 51.90 -48.74
CA ASN A 649 5.84 52.65 -48.44
C ASN A 649 5.78 53.48 -47.15
N GLY A 650 4.75 53.32 -46.32
CA GLY A 650 4.61 53.97 -45.02
C GLY A 650 4.32 55.48 -45.03
N SER A 651 4.14 56.10 -46.21
CA SER A 651 3.86 57.54 -46.36
C SER A 651 2.43 57.95 -45.99
N GLY A 652 1.52 56.99 -45.85
CA GLY A 652 0.12 57.25 -45.53
C GLY A 652 -0.08 57.67 -44.07
N LEU A 653 -1.11 58.49 -43.84
CA LEU A 653 -1.48 58.98 -42.53
C LEU A 653 -2.19 57.89 -41.71
N LEU A 654 -1.90 57.84 -40.41
CA LEU A 654 -2.60 56.96 -39.47
C LEU A 654 -3.87 57.62 -38.95
N SER A 655 -4.89 56.79 -38.70
CA SER A 655 -6.10 57.19 -37.99
C SER A 655 -6.14 56.56 -36.60
N ILE A 656 -6.97 57.12 -35.73
CA ILE A 656 -7.29 56.53 -34.42
C ILE A 656 -7.95 55.17 -34.63
N GLY A 657 -7.64 54.21 -33.78
CA GLY A 657 -8.21 52.87 -33.84
C GLY A 657 -7.52 51.91 -32.87
N GLU A 658 -8.11 50.73 -32.68
CA GLU A 658 -7.58 49.69 -31.81
C GLU A 658 -7.70 48.32 -32.49
N VAL A 659 -6.65 47.51 -32.37
CA VAL A 659 -6.63 46.10 -32.78
C VAL A 659 -5.87 45.28 -31.75
N GLN A 660 -6.04 43.95 -31.75
CA GLN A 660 -5.42 43.06 -30.75
C GLN A 660 -4.68 41.90 -31.41
N THR A 661 -3.52 41.52 -30.85
CA THR A 661 -2.75 40.35 -31.28
C THR A 661 -3.52 39.05 -31.09
N SER A 662 -3.38 38.14 -32.04
CA SER A 662 -3.95 36.79 -31.97
C SER A 662 -3.06 35.78 -32.73
N GLY A 663 -3.34 34.49 -32.56
CA GLY A 663 -2.66 33.41 -33.30
C GLY A 663 -1.30 32.98 -32.75
N GLY A 664 -0.86 33.48 -31.59
CA GLY A 664 0.32 32.97 -30.91
C GLY A 664 0.03 31.65 -30.20
N SER A 665 0.93 30.68 -30.32
CA SER A 665 0.93 29.41 -29.60
C SER A 665 2.36 28.94 -29.36
N ALA A 666 2.61 28.28 -28.23
CA ALA A 666 3.96 27.86 -27.84
C ALA A 666 4.58 26.81 -28.79
N GLY A 667 3.77 26.10 -29.57
CA GLY A 667 4.20 24.86 -30.25
C GLY A 667 4.22 23.70 -29.28
N GLY A 668 4.08 22.47 -29.78
CA GLY A 668 4.04 21.29 -28.91
C GLY A 668 2.82 21.22 -27.97
N VAL A 669 1.80 22.06 -28.17
CA VAL A 669 0.62 22.07 -27.29
C VAL A 669 -0.19 20.82 -27.55
N ASP A 670 -0.34 20.01 -26.51
CA ASP A 670 -1.09 18.77 -26.59
C ASP A 670 -2.58 18.96 -26.26
N PHE A 671 -2.88 19.83 -25.30
CA PHE A 671 -4.24 20.15 -24.92
C PHE A 671 -4.35 21.50 -24.23
N VAL A 672 -5.56 22.04 -24.21
CA VAL A 672 -5.87 23.33 -23.61
C VAL A 672 -6.87 23.13 -22.48
N ILE A 673 -6.56 23.68 -21.30
CA ILE A 673 -7.50 23.77 -20.19
C ILE A 673 -8.07 25.18 -20.17
N THR A 674 -9.39 25.31 -20.20
CA THR A 674 -10.11 26.59 -20.09
C THR A 674 -10.85 26.63 -18.76
N ARG A 675 -10.56 27.63 -17.92
CA ARG A 675 -11.23 27.87 -16.64
C ARG A 675 -12.61 28.54 -16.83
N ALA A 676 -13.39 28.60 -15.76
CA ALA A 676 -14.69 29.27 -15.71
C ALA A 676 -14.61 30.79 -15.99
N ASP A 677 -13.50 31.44 -15.64
CA ASP A 677 -13.24 32.84 -15.97
C ASP A 677 -12.73 33.08 -17.41
N GLY A 678 -12.59 32.01 -18.20
CA GLY A 678 -12.19 32.07 -19.61
C GLY A 678 -10.68 32.07 -19.85
N VAL A 679 -9.85 32.03 -18.80
CA VAL A 679 -8.40 31.90 -18.94
C VAL A 679 -8.06 30.51 -19.51
N LYS A 680 -7.21 30.50 -20.53
CA LYS A 680 -6.72 29.30 -21.21
C LYS A 680 -5.29 28.98 -20.82
N LEU A 681 -5.03 27.72 -20.51
CA LEU A 681 -3.71 27.15 -20.26
C LEU A 681 -3.39 26.20 -21.41
N GLU A 682 -2.35 26.49 -22.17
CA GLU A 682 -1.85 25.61 -23.23
C GLU A 682 -0.82 24.66 -22.62
N ILE A 683 -1.16 23.37 -22.55
CA ILE A 683 -0.31 22.37 -21.90
C ILE A 683 0.47 21.61 -22.97
N ASP A 684 1.79 21.69 -22.85
CA ASP A 684 2.78 20.90 -23.60
C ASP A 684 3.39 19.87 -22.64
N ILE A 685 3.37 18.59 -23.03
CA ILE A 685 3.91 17.48 -22.22
C ILE A 685 5.36 17.10 -22.58
N ALA A 686 6.01 17.85 -23.48
CA ALA A 686 7.39 17.63 -23.93
C ALA A 686 8.36 17.34 -22.78
N GLY A 687 8.94 16.14 -22.75
CA GLY A 687 9.95 15.77 -21.76
C GLY A 687 9.43 15.47 -20.35
N ALA A 688 8.11 15.43 -20.14
CA ALA A 688 7.53 14.87 -18.92
C ALA A 688 7.77 13.35 -18.88
N GLN A 689 8.08 12.81 -17.70
CA GLN A 689 8.35 11.38 -17.51
C GLN A 689 7.33 10.71 -16.60
N THR A 690 6.77 11.47 -15.67
CA THR A 690 5.85 10.98 -14.63
C THR A 690 4.55 11.76 -14.62
N LEU A 691 3.53 11.20 -13.96
CA LEU A 691 2.26 11.88 -13.75
C LEU A 691 2.42 13.16 -12.91
N GLN A 692 3.38 13.17 -11.96
CA GLN A 692 3.70 14.36 -11.17
C GLN A 692 4.23 15.49 -12.06
N ASP A 693 5.05 15.21 -13.06
CA ASP A 693 5.53 16.23 -14.00
C ASP A 693 4.36 16.93 -14.72
N ILE A 694 3.32 16.18 -15.09
CA ILE A 694 2.11 16.73 -15.73
C ILE A 694 1.32 17.58 -14.74
N ILE A 695 1.12 17.08 -13.51
CA ILE A 695 0.43 17.82 -12.45
C ILE A 695 1.16 19.13 -12.16
N ASP A 696 2.49 19.09 -12.03
CA ASP A 696 3.33 20.25 -11.76
C ASP A 696 3.33 21.24 -12.93
N ARG A 697 3.29 20.76 -14.18
CA ARG A 697 3.14 21.62 -15.36
C ARG A 697 1.83 22.40 -15.36
N ILE A 698 0.72 21.77 -14.98
CA ILE A 698 -0.58 22.44 -14.91
C ILE A 698 -0.60 23.43 -13.73
N ASN A 699 -0.13 23.00 -12.56
CA ASN A 699 -0.15 23.82 -11.34
C ASN A 699 0.79 25.01 -11.40
N ASN A 700 1.95 24.86 -12.05
CA ASN A 700 2.96 25.92 -12.17
C ASN A 700 2.93 26.62 -13.54
N HIS A 701 1.86 26.43 -14.33
CA HIS A 701 1.72 27.06 -15.64
C HIS A 701 1.74 28.60 -15.50
N PRO A 702 2.39 29.37 -16.41
CA PRO A 702 2.47 30.83 -16.32
C PRO A 702 1.10 31.55 -16.24
N SER A 703 0.10 31.04 -16.97
CA SER A 703 -1.30 31.52 -16.89
C SER A 703 -2.08 31.02 -15.65
N ASN A 704 -1.41 30.36 -14.71
CA ASN A 704 -1.98 29.81 -13.48
C ASN A 704 -1.11 30.14 -12.25
N PRO A 705 -0.80 31.42 -12.00
CA PRO A 705 0.07 31.80 -10.89
C PRO A 705 -0.58 31.49 -9.53
N PRO A 706 0.23 31.25 -8.48
CA PRO A 706 -0.24 31.24 -7.09
C PRO A 706 -1.00 32.53 -6.75
N ARG A 707 -2.08 32.42 -5.97
CA ARG A 707 -2.89 33.58 -5.54
C ARG A 707 -2.11 34.52 -4.61
N ALA A 708 -1.30 33.94 -3.73
CA ALA A 708 -0.39 34.63 -2.81
C ALA A 708 0.80 33.71 -2.46
N PRO A 709 1.87 34.21 -1.84
CA PRO A 709 2.97 33.36 -1.36
C PRO A 709 2.46 32.27 -0.40
N GLY A 710 2.56 31.01 -0.81
CA GLY A 710 2.10 29.85 -0.04
C GLY A 710 0.65 29.42 -0.29
N GLU A 711 -0.09 30.09 -1.18
CA GLU A 711 -1.44 29.69 -1.56
C GLU A 711 -1.47 28.92 -2.90
N PRO A 712 -2.40 27.95 -3.09
CA PRO A 712 -2.54 27.27 -4.37
C PRO A 712 -3.02 28.23 -5.48
N PRO A 713 -2.79 27.90 -6.76
CA PRO A 713 -3.39 28.62 -7.88
C PRO A 713 -4.92 28.40 -7.98
N LEU A 714 -5.60 29.21 -8.81
CA LEU A 714 -7.05 29.11 -9.04
C LEU A 714 -7.46 27.78 -9.71
N LEU A 715 -6.64 27.24 -10.59
CA LEU A 715 -6.80 25.88 -11.11
C LEU A 715 -5.78 24.97 -10.44
N THR A 716 -6.23 23.95 -9.73
CA THR A 716 -5.34 22.93 -9.15
C THR A 716 -5.56 21.58 -9.82
N ALA A 717 -4.50 21.02 -10.42
CA ALA A 717 -4.41 19.63 -10.78
C ALA A 717 -3.88 18.80 -9.60
N ARG A 718 -4.45 17.63 -9.38
CA ARG A 718 -3.98 16.65 -8.38
C ARG A 718 -4.43 15.25 -8.77
N LEU A 719 -3.97 14.24 -8.04
CA LEU A 719 -4.61 12.92 -8.11
C LEU A 719 -6.02 13.00 -7.52
N ALA A 720 -6.97 12.29 -8.13
CA ALA A 720 -8.35 12.29 -7.72
C ALA A 720 -8.51 11.86 -6.25
N LYS A 721 -9.32 12.63 -5.52
CA LYS A 721 -9.71 12.30 -4.13
C LYS A 721 -10.53 11.02 -4.06
N TYR A 722 -11.29 10.70 -5.11
CA TYR A 722 -12.08 9.49 -5.23
C TYR A 722 -11.60 8.69 -6.43
N GLY A 723 -11.26 7.42 -6.21
CA GLY A 723 -10.77 6.53 -7.26
C GLY A 723 -9.38 6.92 -7.76
N ASN A 724 -9.17 6.75 -9.06
CA ASN A 724 -7.93 7.05 -9.76
C ASN A 724 -8.17 7.98 -10.95
N GLY A 725 -7.12 8.69 -11.34
CA GLY A 725 -7.14 9.69 -12.40
C GLY A 725 -6.60 11.03 -11.91
N ILE A 726 -6.46 11.96 -12.85
CA ILE A 726 -6.14 13.36 -12.55
C ILE A 726 -7.46 14.09 -12.28
N GLU A 727 -7.54 14.83 -11.19
CA GLU A 727 -8.64 15.75 -10.89
C GLU A 727 -8.14 17.20 -11.09
N LEU A 728 -8.88 17.94 -11.89
CA LEU A 728 -8.74 19.38 -12.06
C LEU A 728 -9.83 20.06 -11.22
N VAL A 729 -9.43 20.96 -10.34
CA VAL A 729 -10.33 21.78 -9.51
C VAL A 729 -10.15 23.23 -9.89
N ASP A 730 -11.23 23.86 -10.36
CA ASP A 730 -11.27 25.26 -10.75
C ASP A 730 -12.04 26.06 -9.70
N GLU A 731 -11.31 26.92 -8.99
CA GLU A 731 -11.82 27.85 -7.98
C GLU A 731 -12.10 29.25 -8.55
N SER A 732 -11.87 29.46 -9.86
CA SER A 732 -12.13 30.74 -10.51
C SER A 732 -13.63 31.06 -10.62
N VAL A 733 -13.96 32.35 -10.50
CA VAL A 733 -15.34 32.83 -10.60
C VAL A 733 -15.56 33.43 -11.99
N GLY A 734 -16.40 32.78 -12.80
CA GLY A 734 -16.79 33.27 -14.13
C GLY A 734 -17.99 32.52 -14.70
N PRO A 735 -18.57 33.00 -15.82
CA PRO A 735 -19.75 32.41 -16.45
C PRO A 735 -19.44 31.15 -17.29
N GLY A 736 -18.15 30.82 -17.49
CA GLY A 736 -17.71 29.66 -18.26
C GLY A 736 -17.77 28.35 -17.45
N VAL A 737 -17.37 27.26 -18.10
CA VAL A 737 -17.29 25.93 -17.51
C VAL A 737 -15.87 25.41 -17.70
N LEU A 738 -15.28 24.83 -16.65
CA LEU A 738 -13.99 24.14 -16.75
C LEU A 738 -14.03 23.11 -17.89
N THR A 739 -13.16 23.30 -18.89
CA THR A 739 -13.14 22.51 -20.12
C THR A 739 -11.71 22.09 -20.44
N VAL A 740 -11.52 20.85 -20.90
CA VAL A 740 -10.26 20.36 -21.46
C VAL A 740 -10.50 19.99 -22.91
N GLU A 741 -9.72 20.54 -23.83
CA GLU A 741 -9.83 20.34 -25.27
C GLU A 741 -8.49 19.86 -25.82
N ARG A 742 -8.48 18.76 -26.59
CA ARG A 742 -7.25 18.26 -27.21
C ARG A 742 -6.89 19.10 -28.44
N THR A 743 -5.62 19.15 -28.79
CA THR A 743 -5.24 19.63 -30.13
C THR A 743 -5.49 18.53 -31.16
N LYS A 744 -5.76 18.89 -32.42
CA LYS A 744 -6.22 17.94 -33.46
C LYS A 744 -5.28 16.74 -33.65
N LEU A 745 -3.98 16.96 -33.44
CA LEU A 745 -2.93 15.99 -33.72
C LEU A 745 -2.37 15.30 -32.46
N SER A 746 -2.76 15.73 -31.24
CA SER A 746 -2.34 15.10 -29.99
C SER A 746 -3.46 14.23 -29.39
N THR A 747 -3.09 13.07 -28.86
CA THR A 747 -3.97 12.22 -28.03
C THR A 747 -3.66 12.33 -26.54
N ALA A 748 -2.70 13.16 -26.12
CA ALA A 748 -2.19 13.16 -24.74
C ALA A 748 -3.31 13.32 -23.69
N ALA A 749 -4.27 14.23 -23.89
CA ALA A 749 -5.38 14.40 -22.96
C ALA A 749 -6.32 13.18 -22.85
N ILE A 750 -6.43 12.38 -23.92
CA ILE A 750 -7.16 11.09 -23.90
C ILE A 750 -6.34 10.03 -23.17
N ASP A 751 -5.04 9.99 -23.45
CA ASP A 751 -4.08 9.06 -22.86
C ASP A 751 -3.86 9.33 -21.36
N LEU A 752 -4.03 10.57 -20.91
CA LEU A 752 -4.05 11.01 -19.51
C LEU A 752 -5.43 10.86 -18.84
N GLY A 753 -6.46 10.51 -19.62
CA GLY A 753 -7.81 10.26 -19.12
C GLY A 753 -8.65 11.50 -18.85
N LEU A 754 -8.15 12.70 -19.16
CA LEU A 754 -8.88 13.97 -19.04
C LEU A 754 -9.99 14.11 -20.08
N ILE A 755 -9.84 13.43 -21.23
CA ILE A 755 -10.85 13.38 -22.30
C ILE A 755 -11.26 11.91 -22.57
N PRO A 756 -12.57 11.61 -22.72
CA PRO A 756 -13.02 10.28 -23.11
C PRO A 756 -12.47 9.81 -24.47
N PRO A 757 -12.25 8.50 -24.68
CA PRO A 757 -11.88 7.97 -26.00
C PRO A 757 -12.84 8.41 -27.11
N GLY A 758 -12.28 8.84 -28.24
CA GLY A 758 -13.05 9.30 -29.40
C GLY A 758 -13.68 10.69 -29.27
N ALA A 759 -13.53 11.37 -28.14
CA ALA A 759 -13.99 12.74 -27.95
C ALA A 759 -12.87 13.77 -28.21
N GLU A 760 -13.25 14.99 -28.58
CA GLU A 760 -12.33 16.13 -28.78
C GLU A 760 -12.20 17.01 -27.52
N ARG A 761 -13.17 16.96 -26.62
CA ARG A 761 -13.19 17.76 -25.39
C ARG A 761 -13.96 17.09 -24.26
N SER A 762 -13.69 17.53 -23.04
CA SER A 762 -14.40 17.16 -21.81
C SER A 762 -14.69 18.42 -20.99
N THR A 763 -15.75 18.40 -20.20
CA THR A 763 -16.14 19.51 -19.31
C THR A 763 -16.21 19.04 -17.87
N ALA A 764 -16.33 19.97 -16.92
CA ALA A 764 -16.47 19.68 -15.50
C ALA A 764 -17.49 18.55 -15.25
N THR A 765 -17.02 17.48 -14.60
CA THR A 765 -17.84 16.36 -14.13
C THR A 765 -18.78 16.78 -12.99
N ASN A 766 -18.37 17.79 -12.22
CA ASN A 766 -19.17 18.46 -11.21
C ASN A 766 -19.04 19.97 -11.41
N ALA A 767 -20.16 20.69 -11.52
CA ALA A 767 -20.20 22.14 -11.69
C ALA A 767 -19.81 22.94 -10.42
N GLY A 768 -19.54 22.24 -9.31
CA GLY A 768 -19.30 22.82 -7.99
C GLY A 768 -20.58 23.39 -7.37
N SER A 769 -20.45 24.03 -6.23
CA SER A 769 -21.55 24.65 -5.49
C SER A 769 -21.20 26.06 -5.03
N ARG A 770 -22.20 26.92 -4.97
CA ARG A 770 -22.07 28.27 -4.42
C ARG A 770 -22.08 28.18 -2.90
N GLY A 771 -21.09 28.76 -2.24
CA GLY A 771 -21.12 28.90 -0.79
C GLY A 771 -22.23 29.85 -0.38
N GLN A 772 -22.93 29.57 0.71
CA GLN A 772 -24.01 30.42 1.20
C GLN A 772 -24.09 30.46 2.71
N VAL A 773 -24.70 31.53 3.21
CA VAL A 773 -25.10 31.70 4.61
C VAL A 773 -26.43 32.45 4.65
N VAL A 774 -27.28 32.05 5.59
CA VAL A 774 -28.52 32.77 5.90
C VAL A 774 -28.30 33.61 7.16
N VAL A 775 -28.65 34.88 7.11
CA VAL A 775 -28.63 35.82 8.23
C VAL A 775 -30.07 36.02 8.65
N ASN A 776 -30.48 35.29 9.69
CA ASN A 776 -31.84 35.34 10.22
C ASN A 776 -32.01 36.51 11.18
N SER A 777 -33.12 37.23 11.08
CA SER A 777 -33.49 38.32 11.99
C SER A 777 -34.89 38.10 12.59
N PRO A 778 -35.15 38.44 13.86
CA PRO A 778 -36.48 38.32 14.43
C PRO A 778 -37.46 39.26 13.72
N GLY A 779 -38.56 38.75 13.19
CA GLY A 779 -39.59 39.53 12.50
C GLY A 779 -39.98 38.92 11.15
N THR A 780 -40.59 39.73 10.29
CA THR A 780 -40.89 39.38 8.90
C THR A 780 -40.13 40.32 7.97
N ASN A 781 -39.88 39.88 6.74
CA ASN A 781 -39.28 40.68 5.67
C ASN A 781 -37.84 41.17 5.93
N ASN A 782 -37.03 40.41 6.68
CA ASN A 782 -35.70 40.84 7.12
C ASN A 782 -34.58 39.79 6.97
N ASP A 783 -34.90 38.57 6.57
CA ASP A 783 -33.90 37.52 6.39
C ASP A 783 -33.09 37.75 5.10
N LEU A 784 -31.78 37.55 5.19
CA LEU A 784 -30.83 37.77 4.09
C LEU A 784 -30.08 36.48 3.77
N ILE A 785 -29.85 36.24 2.48
CA ILE A 785 -28.94 35.21 2.00
C ILE A 785 -27.73 35.90 1.41
N ILE A 786 -26.54 35.55 1.89
CA ILE A 786 -25.28 35.91 1.27
C ILE A 786 -24.73 34.64 0.62
N ARG A 787 -24.50 34.68 -0.69
CA ARG A 787 -23.93 33.54 -1.41
C ARG A 787 -22.88 33.96 -2.43
N THR A 788 -21.92 33.10 -2.71
CA THR A 788 -20.81 33.37 -3.64
C THR A 788 -21.32 33.55 -5.07
N ARG A 789 -20.71 34.37 -5.93
CA ARG A 789 -21.17 34.51 -7.34
C ARG A 789 -20.88 33.29 -8.21
N GLY A 790 -19.81 32.57 -7.94
CA GLY A 790 -19.42 31.33 -8.63
C GLY A 790 -19.39 30.13 -7.70
N SER A 791 -19.20 28.96 -8.29
CA SER A 791 -18.90 27.73 -7.56
C SER A 791 -17.44 27.79 -7.12
N THR A 792 -17.19 28.09 -5.85
CA THR A 792 -15.84 28.25 -5.29
C THR A 792 -15.85 27.97 -3.80
N SER A 793 -14.81 27.32 -3.31
CA SER A 793 -14.57 27.07 -1.89
C SER A 793 -13.85 28.22 -1.19
N GLU A 794 -13.31 29.19 -1.93
CA GLU A 794 -12.53 30.32 -1.39
C GLU A 794 -13.29 31.13 -0.34
N ALA A 795 -14.59 31.29 -0.60
CA ALA A 795 -15.48 32.08 0.22
C ALA A 795 -16.00 31.33 1.46
N ASN A 796 -15.67 30.05 1.62
CA ASN A 796 -15.99 29.35 2.86
C ASN A 796 -15.20 29.96 4.03
N GLY A 797 -15.85 30.08 5.18
CA GLY A 797 -15.27 30.68 6.38
C GLY A 797 -15.41 32.21 6.45
N TYR A 798 -16.05 32.87 5.48
CA TYR A 798 -16.37 34.30 5.59
C TYR A 798 -17.47 34.53 6.62
N ARG A 799 -17.13 35.30 7.66
CA ARG A 799 -18.02 35.61 8.79
C ARG A 799 -18.82 36.87 8.49
N VAL A 800 -20.12 36.81 8.71
CA VAL A 800 -21.04 37.93 8.58
C VAL A 800 -21.27 38.50 9.97
N ILE A 801 -20.76 39.71 10.21
CA ILE A 801 -20.85 40.38 11.50
C ILE A 801 -21.78 41.58 11.35
N VAL A 802 -22.90 41.56 12.04
CA VAL A 802 -23.83 42.69 12.19
C VAL A 802 -23.71 43.22 13.61
N GLU A 803 -23.20 44.44 13.77
CA GLU A 803 -22.94 45.07 15.06
C GLU A 803 -23.58 46.46 15.16
N ASP A 804 -23.75 46.97 16.38
CA ASP A 804 -24.35 48.29 16.62
C ASP A 804 -23.41 49.41 16.15
N SER A 805 -23.95 50.36 15.39
CA SER A 805 -23.24 51.56 14.91
C SER A 805 -23.06 52.63 15.99
N GLY A 806 -23.68 52.47 17.17
CA GLY A 806 -23.64 53.44 18.26
C GLY A 806 -24.39 54.74 17.93
N GLY A 807 -25.40 54.67 17.06
CA GLY A 807 -26.20 55.83 16.62
C GLY A 807 -25.62 56.58 15.41
N THR A 808 -24.61 56.03 14.73
CA THR A 808 -24.12 56.54 13.45
C THR A 808 -24.87 55.89 12.27
N PRO A 809 -24.86 56.48 11.06
CA PRO A 809 -25.49 55.87 9.88
C PRO A 809 -24.96 54.45 9.62
N ALA A 810 -25.81 53.59 9.06
CA ALA A 810 -25.41 52.24 8.74
C ALA A 810 -24.25 52.22 7.73
N SER A 811 -23.30 51.31 7.92
CA SER A 811 -22.12 51.20 7.05
C SER A 811 -21.73 49.74 6.85
N PHE A 812 -21.03 49.49 5.74
CA PHE A 812 -20.50 48.18 5.38
C PHE A 812 -19.00 48.28 5.15
N SER A 813 -18.26 47.26 5.58
CA SER A 813 -16.85 47.08 5.27
C SER A 813 -16.57 45.61 4.96
N PHE A 814 -15.83 45.38 3.88
CA PHE A 814 -15.37 44.07 3.47
C PHE A 814 -13.87 43.92 3.74
N ASP A 815 -13.49 42.87 4.47
CA ASP A 815 -12.08 42.51 4.68
C ASP A 815 -11.83 41.07 4.19
N PRO A 816 -11.17 40.90 3.04
CA PRO A 816 -10.86 39.58 2.50
C PRO A 816 -9.77 38.84 3.29
N THR A 817 -8.90 39.55 4.01
CA THR A 817 -7.78 38.94 4.76
C THR A 817 -8.29 38.28 6.03
N SER A 818 -9.14 38.98 6.78
CA SER A 818 -9.78 38.43 7.98
C SER A 818 -11.07 37.63 7.68
N LYS A 819 -11.39 37.44 6.40
CA LYS A 819 -12.62 36.81 5.89
C LYS A 819 -13.88 37.34 6.59
N THR A 820 -14.11 38.65 6.55
CA THR A 820 -15.20 39.28 7.29
C THR A 820 -16.04 40.21 6.40
N LEU A 821 -17.37 40.03 6.45
CA LEU A 821 -18.37 40.97 5.96
C LEU A 821 -18.97 41.67 7.17
N ARG A 822 -18.61 42.93 7.40
CA ARG A 822 -19.00 43.67 8.60
C ARG A 822 -20.01 44.77 8.28
N PHE A 823 -21.17 44.68 8.91
CA PHE A 823 -22.25 45.65 8.86
C PHE A 823 -22.36 46.33 10.22
N LYS A 824 -22.27 47.66 10.25
CA LYS A 824 -22.63 48.45 11.42
C LYS A 824 -24.00 49.03 11.19
N ILE A 825 -24.96 48.72 12.04
CA ILE A 825 -26.38 49.08 11.87
C ILE A 825 -26.91 49.85 13.07
N GLN A 826 -27.99 50.60 12.88
CA GLN A 826 -28.76 51.12 14.00
C GLN A 826 -29.84 50.08 14.37
N PRO A 827 -29.76 49.42 15.54
CA PRO A 827 -30.68 48.35 15.90
C PRO A 827 -32.14 48.82 15.88
N GLY A 828 -33.02 48.04 15.27
CA GLY A 828 -34.45 48.36 15.14
C GLY A 828 -34.79 49.47 14.14
N VAL A 829 -33.82 49.96 13.37
CA VAL A 829 -34.02 51.00 12.33
C VAL A 829 -33.55 50.52 10.96
N THR A 830 -32.32 50.01 10.86
CA THR A 830 -31.74 49.60 9.56
C THR A 830 -32.46 48.39 8.99
N THR A 831 -32.93 48.51 7.75
CA THR A 831 -33.70 47.46 7.05
C THR A 831 -32.82 46.51 6.25
N ALA A 832 -33.33 45.32 5.93
CA ALA A 832 -32.62 44.36 5.06
C ALA A 832 -32.33 44.94 3.66
N SER A 833 -33.26 45.73 3.10
CA SER A 833 -33.05 46.43 1.82
C SER A 833 -31.90 47.46 1.90
N GLU A 834 -31.77 48.17 3.02
CA GLU A 834 -30.69 49.12 3.25
C GLU A 834 -29.33 48.41 3.33
N LEU A 835 -29.25 47.24 3.95
CA LEU A 835 -28.03 46.43 3.97
C LEU A 835 -27.61 45.93 2.59
N ILE A 836 -28.58 45.51 1.76
CA ILE A 836 -28.30 45.11 0.37
C ILE A 836 -27.71 46.29 -0.42
N GLN A 837 -28.23 47.51 -0.23
CA GLN A 837 -27.72 48.71 -0.90
C GLN A 837 -26.28 49.05 -0.44
N LEU A 838 -26.01 48.98 0.86
CA LEU A 838 -24.68 49.21 1.42
C LEU A 838 -23.66 48.17 0.93
N PHE A 839 -24.07 46.90 0.86
CA PHE A 839 -23.27 45.83 0.28
C PHE A 839 -22.98 46.10 -1.20
N GLN A 840 -23.99 46.45 -2.00
CA GLN A 840 -23.85 46.73 -3.43
C GLN A 840 -22.99 47.96 -3.74
N ALA A 841 -22.85 48.89 -2.80
CA ALA A 841 -22.03 50.08 -2.95
C ALA A 841 -20.52 49.82 -2.76
N ASP A 842 -20.14 48.67 -2.18
CA ASP A 842 -18.74 48.29 -2.04
C ASP A 842 -18.13 47.88 -3.39
N PRO A 843 -16.89 48.30 -3.71
CA PRO A 843 -16.28 48.02 -5.01
C PRO A 843 -15.86 46.55 -5.20
N VAL A 844 -15.68 45.77 -4.14
CA VAL A 844 -15.07 44.43 -4.19
C VAL A 844 -16.06 43.33 -3.75
N ALA A 845 -16.78 43.51 -2.65
CA ALA A 845 -17.64 42.49 -2.09
C ALA A 845 -18.71 41.97 -3.07
N PRO A 846 -19.38 42.81 -3.89
CA PRO A 846 -20.34 42.36 -4.89
C PRO A 846 -19.72 41.58 -6.06
N GLN A 847 -18.39 41.56 -6.21
CA GLN A 847 -17.73 40.73 -7.22
C GLN A 847 -17.62 39.27 -6.75
N MET A 848 -17.44 39.06 -5.44
CA MET A 848 -17.29 37.74 -4.82
C MET A 848 -18.61 37.16 -4.32
N PHE A 849 -19.46 37.99 -3.71
CA PHE A 849 -20.74 37.61 -3.11
C PHE A 849 -21.91 38.29 -3.81
N GLU A 850 -23.09 37.70 -3.68
CA GLU A 850 -24.35 38.39 -3.85
C GLU A 850 -25.14 38.29 -2.54
N MET A 851 -25.75 39.41 -2.17
CA MET A 851 -26.68 39.48 -1.06
C MET A 851 -28.08 39.63 -1.64
N VAL A 852 -28.97 38.73 -1.25
CA VAL A 852 -30.37 38.70 -1.69
C VAL A 852 -31.28 38.50 -0.47
N LEU A 853 -32.56 38.84 -0.62
CA LEU A 853 -33.56 38.50 0.38
C LEU A 853 -33.80 36.99 0.38
N ASP A 854 -34.01 36.38 1.55
CA ASP A 854 -34.52 35.02 1.60
C ASP A 854 -35.93 34.99 1.02
N GLY A 855 -36.16 34.21 -0.04
CA GLY A 855 -37.44 34.16 -0.74
C GLY A 855 -38.55 33.41 -0.01
N GLN A 856 -38.25 32.83 1.16
CA GLN A 856 -39.27 32.25 2.04
C GLN A 856 -40.19 33.37 2.60
N ASP A 857 -41.45 33.03 2.84
CA ASP A 857 -42.44 33.88 3.54
C ASP A 857 -42.80 35.25 2.93
N GLY A 858 -42.45 35.52 1.67
CA GLY A 858 -42.85 36.76 0.98
C GLY A 858 -42.03 37.98 1.38
N ASN A 859 -40.81 37.76 1.87
CA ASN A 859 -39.85 38.77 2.29
C ASN A 859 -39.60 39.85 1.22
N ASP A 860 -40.01 41.09 1.52
CA ASP A 860 -39.83 42.27 0.67
C ASP A 860 -38.68 43.20 1.13
N GLY A 861 -37.93 42.80 2.15
CA GLY A 861 -36.77 43.52 2.67
C GLY A 861 -37.07 44.79 3.47
N SER A 862 -38.34 45.05 3.83
CA SER A 862 -38.76 46.20 4.64
C SER A 862 -38.52 46.03 6.14
N GLY A 863 -38.29 44.79 6.62
CA GLY A 863 -38.05 44.48 8.02
C GLY A 863 -36.66 44.87 8.49
N THR A 864 -36.50 45.05 9.81
CA THR A 864 -35.24 45.45 10.44
C THR A 864 -34.34 44.25 10.74
N VAL A 865 -33.03 44.43 10.59
CA VAL A 865 -32.03 43.36 10.78
C VAL A 865 -31.51 43.38 12.23
N ALA A 866 -31.28 42.21 12.82
CA ALA A 866 -30.74 42.07 14.17
C ALA A 866 -29.21 41.95 14.19
N LEU A 867 -28.63 42.19 15.37
CA LEU A 867 -27.21 41.98 15.62
C LEU A 867 -26.89 40.48 15.61
N THR A 868 -25.72 40.12 15.08
CA THR A 868 -25.21 38.74 15.11
C THR A 868 -24.41 38.47 16.39
N ASP A 869 -24.37 37.21 16.84
CA ASP A 869 -23.50 36.81 17.93
C ASP A 869 -22.01 37.02 17.56
N PRO A 870 -21.25 37.85 18.30
CA PRO A 870 -19.83 38.07 18.03
C PRO A 870 -18.95 36.83 18.25
N GLN A 871 -19.38 35.88 19.10
CA GLN A 871 -18.64 34.65 19.39
C GLN A 871 -18.94 33.53 18.38
N ASN A 872 -20.11 33.57 17.74
CA ASN A 872 -20.52 32.60 16.72
C ASN A 872 -21.27 33.27 15.56
N PRO A 873 -20.59 34.08 14.74
CA PRO A 873 -21.23 34.79 13.64
C PRO A 873 -21.66 33.82 12.52
N PRO A 874 -22.78 34.10 11.81
CA PRO A 874 -23.14 33.37 10.60
C PRO A 874 -21.97 33.34 9.62
N THR A 875 -21.64 32.15 9.13
CA THR A 875 -20.45 31.93 8.30
C THR A 875 -20.84 31.29 6.98
N VAL A 876 -20.29 31.80 5.87
CA VAL A 876 -20.47 31.22 4.53
C VAL A 876 -19.83 29.82 4.50
N ASP A 877 -20.59 28.84 4.02
CA ASP A 877 -20.12 27.47 3.86
C ASP A 877 -20.79 26.78 2.65
N GLY A 878 -20.35 25.57 2.32
CA GLY A 878 -20.92 24.74 1.25
C GLY A 878 -20.46 25.12 -0.16
N GLY A 879 -19.49 26.04 -0.30
CA GLY A 879 -18.89 26.39 -1.57
C GLY A 879 -17.87 25.34 -2.02
N GLU A 880 -17.96 24.91 -3.28
CA GLU A 880 -16.99 24.00 -3.90
C GLU A 880 -16.67 24.46 -5.33
N GLY A 881 -15.39 24.47 -5.70
CA GLY A 881 -14.95 24.70 -7.08
C GLY A 881 -15.46 23.64 -8.07
N ALA A 882 -15.56 24.00 -9.35
CA ALA A 882 -15.91 23.06 -10.41
C ALA A 882 -14.80 22.00 -10.57
N ARG A 883 -15.17 20.73 -10.77
CA ARG A 883 -14.22 19.61 -10.83
C ARG A 883 -14.37 18.83 -12.12
N LEU A 884 -13.25 18.53 -12.77
CA LEU A 884 -13.15 17.56 -13.85
C LEU A 884 -12.25 16.42 -13.37
N THR A 885 -12.84 15.25 -13.17
CA THR A 885 -12.10 14.04 -12.79
C THR A 885 -11.88 13.18 -14.03
N GLY A 886 -10.62 12.96 -14.38
CA GLY A 886 -10.23 12.05 -15.44
C GLY A 886 -10.48 10.59 -15.06
N ARG A 887 -10.60 9.73 -16.08
CA ARG A 887 -10.69 8.28 -15.88
C ARG A 887 -9.38 7.70 -15.34
N ASP A 888 -9.45 6.49 -14.80
CA ASP A 888 -8.25 5.72 -14.52
C ASP A 888 -7.55 5.32 -15.84
N VAL A 889 -6.26 5.63 -15.93
CA VAL A 889 -5.39 5.33 -17.07
C VAL A 889 -4.25 4.39 -16.69
N HIS A 890 -4.19 3.93 -15.44
CA HIS A 890 -3.29 2.87 -15.00
C HIS A 890 -4.06 1.75 -14.27
N PRO A 891 -5.10 1.16 -14.90
CA PRO A 891 -5.67 -0.07 -14.40
C PRO A 891 -4.64 -1.19 -14.52
N LEU A 892 -4.56 -2.03 -13.50
CA LEU A 892 -3.87 -3.30 -13.54
C LEU A 892 -4.81 -4.38 -14.02
N GLU A 893 -4.26 -5.54 -14.37
CA GLU A 893 -5.07 -6.69 -14.75
C GLU A 893 -4.39 -8.00 -14.40
N THR A 894 -5.18 -9.06 -14.48
CA THR A 894 -4.71 -10.42 -14.33
C THR A 894 -4.16 -10.90 -15.67
N GLU A 895 -2.84 -11.01 -15.81
CA GLU A 895 -2.19 -11.47 -17.04
C GLU A 895 -2.35 -12.99 -17.19
N GLY A 896 -3.28 -13.44 -18.03
CA GLY A 896 -3.55 -14.87 -18.18
C GLY A 896 -4.53 -15.21 -19.29
N ILE A 897 -4.67 -16.51 -19.54
CA ILE A 897 -5.46 -17.06 -20.67
C ILE A 897 -6.93 -16.62 -20.57
N PHE A 898 -7.52 -16.67 -19.37
CA PHE A 898 -8.90 -16.26 -19.19
C PHE A 898 -9.10 -14.77 -19.46
N THR A 899 -8.17 -13.92 -19.02
CA THR A 899 -8.24 -12.48 -19.28
C THR A 899 -8.15 -12.19 -20.78
N ALA A 900 -7.18 -12.79 -21.47
CA ALA A 900 -7.00 -12.65 -22.90
C ALA A 900 -8.29 -13.02 -23.68
N LEU A 901 -8.87 -14.19 -23.40
CA LEU A 901 -10.07 -14.65 -24.12
C LEU A 901 -11.31 -13.80 -23.79
N VAL A 902 -11.51 -13.42 -22.53
CA VAL A 902 -12.67 -12.59 -22.12
C VAL A 902 -12.59 -11.19 -22.73
N ARG A 903 -11.40 -10.58 -22.75
CA ARG A 903 -11.19 -9.27 -23.37
C ARG A 903 -11.33 -9.33 -24.89
N LEU A 904 -10.77 -10.35 -25.52
CA LEU A 904 -10.92 -10.58 -26.95
C LEU A 904 -12.41 -10.70 -27.33
N HIS A 905 -13.18 -11.50 -26.59
CA HIS A 905 -14.61 -11.62 -26.79
C HIS A 905 -15.33 -10.26 -26.72
N ARG A 906 -15.03 -9.46 -25.69
CA ARG A 906 -15.61 -8.12 -25.51
C ARG A 906 -15.23 -7.17 -26.65
N ALA A 907 -13.95 -7.12 -26.99
CA ALA A 907 -13.42 -6.27 -28.04
C ALA A 907 -14.02 -6.59 -29.42
N LEU A 908 -14.27 -7.87 -29.73
CA LEU A 908 -14.95 -8.27 -30.96
C LEU A 908 -16.42 -7.81 -31.02
N ILE A 909 -17.12 -7.78 -29.88
CA ILE A 909 -18.51 -7.30 -29.79
C ILE A 909 -18.57 -5.77 -29.88
N GLU A 910 -17.64 -5.07 -29.22
CA GLU A 910 -17.57 -3.62 -29.17
C GLU A 910 -16.90 -3.00 -30.41
N ASN A 911 -16.36 -3.84 -31.30
CA ASN A 911 -15.57 -3.44 -32.46
C ASN A 911 -14.33 -2.60 -32.07
N ASP A 912 -13.72 -2.91 -30.92
CA ASP A 912 -12.48 -2.30 -30.47
C ASP A 912 -11.29 -3.12 -31.00
N VAL A 913 -10.80 -2.72 -32.17
CA VAL A 913 -9.66 -3.38 -32.83
C VAL A 913 -8.38 -3.28 -31.98
N SER A 914 -8.21 -2.18 -31.22
CA SER A 914 -7.01 -1.96 -30.41
C SER A 914 -6.96 -2.91 -29.22
N GLU A 915 -8.09 -3.09 -28.53
CA GLU A 915 -8.20 -4.03 -27.41
C GLU A 915 -8.15 -5.47 -27.91
N ALA A 916 -8.74 -5.75 -29.08
CA ALA A 916 -8.71 -7.09 -29.65
C ALA A 916 -7.27 -7.53 -30.01
N GLN A 917 -6.44 -6.62 -30.55
CA GLN A 917 -5.02 -6.90 -30.80
C GLN A 917 -4.26 -7.15 -29.49
N ARG A 918 -4.45 -6.28 -28.48
CA ARG A 918 -3.81 -6.43 -27.16
C ARG A 918 -4.18 -7.75 -26.49
N ALA A 919 -5.45 -8.15 -26.59
CA ALA A 919 -5.93 -9.42 -26.07
C ALA A 919 -5.29 -10.63 -26.78
N VAL A 920 -5.01 -10.52 -28.09
CA VAL A 920 -4.23 -11.55 -28.82
C VAL A 920 -2.78 -11.58 -28.38
N ASP A 921 -2.14 -10.42 -28.15
CA ASP A 921 -0.75 -10.38 -27.66
C ASP A 921 -0.62 -11.02 -26.27
N LEU A 922 -1.58 -10.74 -25.37
CA LEU A 922 -1.72 -11.43 -24.08
C LEU A 922 -1.92 -12.95 -24.22
N LEU A 923 -2.71 -13.37 -25.23
CA LEU A 923 -2.93 -14.78 -25.51
C LEU A 923 -1.63 -15.47 -25.97
N ASP A 924 -0.84 -14.79 -26.80
CA ASP A 924 0.45 -15.30 -27.30
C ASP A 924 1.46 -15.47 -26.16
N GLN A 925 1.54 -14.51 -25.24
CA GLN A 925 2.34 -14.64 -24.01
C GLN A 925 1.85 -15.81 -23.14
N SER A 926 0.53 -15.96 -23.00
CA SER A 926 -0.06 -17.03 -22.20
C SER A 926 0.22 -18.43 -22.80
N VAL A 927 0.27 -18.55 -24.13
CA VAL A 927 0.68 -19.79 -24.81
C VAL A 927 2.14 -20.14 -24.52
N LEU A 928 3.03 -19.15 -24.50
CA LEU A 928 4.43 -19.35 -24.12
C LEU A 928 4.53 -19.86 -22.68
N ASN A 929 3.84 -19.23 -21.73
CA ASN A 929 3.81 -19.65 -20.33
C ASN A 929 3.29 -21.08 -20.16
N LEU A 930 2.23 -21.44 -20.89
CA LEU A 930 1.69 -22.79 -20.89
C LEU A 930 2.68 -23.82 -21.44
N ASN A 931 3.40 -23.49 -22.51
CA ASN A 931 4.43 -24.37 -23.07
C ASN A 931 5.59 -24.59 -22.09
N PHE A 932 6.03 -23.53 -21.38
CA PHE A 932 7.03 -23.66 -20.32
C PHE A 932 6.56 -24.57 -19.20
N ALA A 933 5.33 -24.39 -18.72
CA ALA A 933 4.79 -25.22 -17.66
C ALA A 933 4.64 -26.70 -18.06
N ARG A 934 4.23 -26.98 -19.31
CA ARG A 934 4.20 -28.34 -19.85
C ARG A 934 5.60 -28.96 -19.96
N ALA A 935 6.59 -28.18 -20.38
CA ALA A 935 7.98 -28.63 -20.43
C ALA A 935 8.51 -28.96 -19.04
N GLU A 936 8.24 -28.13 -18.04
CA GLU A 936 8.60 -28.38 -16.64
C GLU A 936 7.93 -29.65 -16.10
N LEU A 937 6.64 -29.82 -16.37
CA LEU A 937 5.88 -31.01 -15.99
C LEU A 937 6.46 -32.29 -16.64
N GLY A 938 6.82 -32.23 -17.93
CA GLY A 938 7.49 -33.33 -18.63
C GLY A 938 8.85 -33.66 -18.02
N ALA A 939 9.64 -32.65 -17.65
CA ALA A 939 10.91 -32.86 -16.93
C ALA A 939 10.68 -33.49 -15.55
N LYS A 940 9.65 -33.06 -14.81
CA LYS A 940 9.26 -33.66 -13.52
C LYS A 940 8.87 -35.13 -13.68
N GLN A 941 8.06 -35.47 -14.70
CA GLN A 941 7.68 -36.86 -15.00
C GLN A 941 8.90 -37.73 -15.30
N GLN A 942 9.81 -37.26 -16.17
CA GLN A 942 11.04 -37.96 -16.49
C GLN A 942 11.93 -38.18 -15.24
N GLY A 943 12.01 -37.19 -14.36
CA GLY A 943 12.71 -37.31 -13.08
C GLY A 943 12.11 -38.40 -12.18
N LEU A 944 10.77 -38.49 -12.11
CA LEU A 944 10.09 -39.55 -11.36
C LEU A 944 10.29 -40.93 -12.00
N ASP A 945 10.33 -41.03 -13.33
CA ASP A 945 10.58 -42.31 -14.01
C ASP A 945 11.98 -42.87 -13.68
N ILE A 946 12.99 -41.99 -13.64
CA ILE A 946 14.36 -42.36 -13.23
C ILE A 946 14.37 -42.80 -11.76
N LEU A 947 13.70 -42.07 -10.88
CA LEU A 947 13.58 -42.45 -9.47
C LEU A 947 12.83 -43.77 -9.29
N ALA A 948 11.79 -44.02 -10.07
CA ALA A 948 11.03 -45.27 -10.04
C ALA A 948 11.91 -46.47 -10.39
N GLN A 949 12.69 -46.36 -11.48
CA GLN A 949 13.62 -47.41 -11.91
C GLN A 949 14.67 -47.71 -10.85
N ARG A 950 15.29 -46.65 -10.30
CA ARG A 950 16.28 -46.79 -9.23
C ARG A 950 15.70 -47.45 -7.98
N LEU A 951 14.50 -47.06 -7.56
CA LEU A 951 13.83 -47.64 -6.41
C LEU A 951 13.48 -49.12 -6.63
N GLU A 952 13.16 -49.52 -7.86
CA GLU A 952 12.91 -50.91 -8.20
C GLU A 952 14.19 -51.76 -8.07
N ASP A 953 15.31 -51.24 -8.56
CA ASP A 953 16.61 -51.89 -8.42
C ASP A 953 17.03 -52.03 -6.95
N GLU A 954 16.87 -50.95 -6.16
CA GLU A 954 17.17 -50.97 -4.72
C GLU A 954 16.25 -51.96 -3.96
N ASN A 955 14.96 -52.03 -4.31
CA ASN A 955 14.02 -52.97 -3.70
C ASN A 955 14.42 -54.42 -4.02
N LEU A 956 14.78 -54.73 -5.26
CA LEU A 956 15.26 -56.05 -5.66
C LEU A 956 16.54 -56.45 -4.91
N GLN A 957 17.48 -55.52 -4.74
CA GLN A 957 18.70 -55.75 -3.96
C GLN A 957 18.39 -56.06 -2.48
N LEU A 958 17.50 -55.28 -1.87
CA LEU A 958 17.08 -55.49 -0.49
C LEU A 958 16.31 -56.80 -0.30
N GLN A 959 15.45 -57.18 -1.25
CA GLN A 959 14.77 -58.49 -1.24
C GLN A 959 15.77 -59.64 -1.37
N THR A 960 16.77 -59.49 -2.23
CA THR A 960 17.83 -60.51 -2.40
C THR A 960 18.65 -60.64 -1.10
N ALA A 961 19.00 -59.53 -0.46
CA ALA A 961 19.69 -59.54 0.82
C ALA A 961 18.83 -60.16 1.94
N LEU A 962 17.54 -59.82 1.99
CA LEU A 962 16.58 -60.40 2.93
C LEU A 962 16.47 -61.92 2.73
N SER A 963 16.31 -62.37 1.49
CA SER A 963 16.23 -63.80 1.14
C SER A 963 17.49 -64.55 1.56
N SER A 964 18.67 -63.99 1.31
CA SER A 964 19.95 -64.58 1.74
C SER A 964 20.08 -64.72 3.27
N ASP A 965 19.49 -63.81 4.04
CA ASP A 965 19.62 -63.80 5.50
C ASP A 965 18.48 -64.55 6.21
N TYR A 966 17.31 -64.66 5.58
CA TYR A 966 16.07 -65.17 6.20
C TYR A 966 15.56 -66.49 5.62
N ASP A 967 15.75 -66.76 4.33
CA ASP A 967 15.20 -67.97 3.70
C ASP A 967 16.05 -69.20 4.03
N ALA A 968 15.37 -70.34 4.20
CA ALA A 968 16.02 -71.61 4.44
C ALA A 968 16.48 -72.24 3.12
N ASP A 969 17.70 -72.79 3.08
CA ASP A 969 18.09 -73.72 2.01
C ASP A 969 17.28 -75.01 2.16
N LEU A 970 16.16 -75.11 1.44
CA LEU A 970 15.25 -76.24 1.53
C LEU A 970 15.93 -77.57 1.17
N ALA A 971 16.96 -77.56 0.31
CA ALA A 971 17.69 -78.78 -0.02
C ALA A 971 18.49 -79.28 1.18
N GLU A 972 19.17 -78.37 1.89
CA GLU A 972 19.89 -78.68 3.13
C GLU A 972 18.93 -79.06 4.27
N VAL A 973 17.81 -78.35 4.43
CA VAL A 973 16.81 -78.63 5.46
C VAL A 973 16.16 -80.00 5.25
N ILE A 974 15.76 -80.35 4.03
CA ILE A 974 15.19 -81.66 3.71
C ILE A 974 16.21 -82.76 3.98
N SER A 975 17.45 -82.57 3.54
CA SER A 975 18.55 -83.52 3.77
C SER A 975 18.78 -83.76 5.26
N SER A 976 18.85 -82.67 6.04
CA SER A 976 19.04 -82.70 7.50
C SER A 976 17.84 -83.31 8.22
N LEU A 977 16.62 -83.03 7.78
CA LEU A 977 15.39 -83.57 8.35
C LEU A 977 15.34 -85.10 8.17
N VAL A 978 15.63 -85.58 6.96
CA VAL A 978 15.69 -87.03 6.67
C VAL A 978 16.78 -87.69 7.50
N ALA A 979 17.95 -87.08 7.61
CA ALA A 979 19.05 -87.58 8.44
C ALA A 979 18.66 -87.66 9.93
N LYS A 980 18.01 -86.62 10.48
CA LYS A 980 17.54 -86.56 11.87
C LYS A 980 16.40 -87.53 12.15
N GLN A 981 15.44 -87.68 11.24
CA GLN A 981 14.38 -88.70 11.35
C GLN A 981 14.96 -90.11 11.36
N SER A 982 15.94 -90.39 10.49
CA SER A 982 16.63 -91.68 10.44
C SER A 982 17.42 -91.95 11.73
N ALA A 983 18.13 -90.94 12.24
CA ALA A 983 18.85 -91.04 13.51
C ALA A 983 17.92 -91.25 14.70
N TYR A 984 16.78 -90.54 14.75
CA TYR A 984 15.76 -90.69 15.77
C TYR A 984 15.11 -92.08 15.76
N GLN A 985 14.83 -92.64 14.57
CA GLN A 985 14.36 -94.02 14.43
C GLN A 985 15.41 -95.04 14.90
N ALA A 986 16.68 -94.83 14.57
CA ALA A 986 17.78 -95.67 15.05
C ALA A 986 17.93 -95.58 16.58
N ALA A 987 17.82 -94.37 17.15
CA ALA A 987 17.83 -94.14 18.59
C ALA A 987 16.65 -94.82 19.29
N LEU A 988 15.44 -94.78 18.71
CA LEU A 988 14.27 -95.52 19.19
C LEU A 988 14.50 -97.04 19.19
N GLN A 989 15.08 -97.59 18.12
CA GLN A 989 15.40 -99.02 18.03
C GLN A 989 16.48 -99.44 19.04
N ALA A 990 17.53 -98.63 19.19
CA ALA A 990 18.59 -98.86 20.17
C ALA A 990 18.03 -98.80 21.61
N THR A 991 17.20 -97.80 21.89
CA THR A 991 16.50 -97.62 23.16
C THR A 991 15.57 -98.81 23.44
N ALA A 992 14.79 -99.26 22.46
CA ALA A 992 13.94 -100.45 22.58
C ALA A 992 14.73 -101.75 22.81
N ARG A 993 15.93 -101.89 22.23
CA ARG A 993 16.84 -103.02 22.50
C ARG A 993 17.41 -102.97 23.92
N ILE A 994 17.84 -101.79 24.40
CA ILE A 994 18.35 -101.60 25.78
C ILE A 994 17.23 -101.84 26.81
N PHE A 995 16.03 -101.33 26.58
CA PHE A 995 14.88 -101.56 27.47
C PHE A 995 14.34 -103.01 27.45
N ARG A 996 14.64 -103.80 26.41
CA ARG A 996 14.27 -105.23 26.32
C ARG A 996 15.28 -106.18 26.98
N MET A 997 16.48 -105.74 27.33
CA MET A 997 17.41 -106.57 28.10
C MET A 997 16.89 -106.71 29.53
N THR A 998 16.33 -107.87 29.87
CA THR A 998 16.00 -108.19 31.27
C THR A 998 17.27 -108.65 31.98
N LEU A 999 17.33 -108.51 33.31
CA LEU A 999 18.50 -108.90 34.12
C LEU A 999 18.93 -110.37 33.91
N LEU A 1000 18.06 -111.22 33.33
CA LEU A 1000 18.32 -112.62 33.01
C LEU A 1000 19.14 -112.83 31.72
N ASP A 1001 19.22 -111.84 30.81
CA ASP A 1001 20.00 -111.92 29.56
C ASP A 1001 21.39 -111.25 29.67
N TYR A 1002 21.70 -110.60 30.81
CA TYR A 1002 22.98 -109.91 31.05
C TYR A 1002 23.93 -110.68 31.99
N ILE A 1003 23.47 -111.77 32.62
CA ILE A 1003 24.32 -112.75 33.31
C ILE A 1003 24.50 -113.93 32.38
#